data_AF-A0A8T8X807-F1
#
_entry.id   AF-A0A8T8X807-F1
#
_cell.length_a   1.000
_cell.length_b   1.000
_cell.length_c   1.000
_cell.angle_alpha   90.00
_cell.angle_beta   90.00
_cell.angle_gamma   90.00
#
_symmetry.space_group_name_H-M   'P 1'
#
loop_
_entity.id
_entity.type
_entity.pdbx_description
1 polymer ?
#
loop_
_entity_poly.entity_id
_entity_poly.type
_entity_poly.pdbx_seq_one_letter_code
_entity_poly.pdbx_strand_id
1 'polypeptide(L)'
;MAAQASEKLQKLDPAKKKKKRKSKKKKKGGAKVQSSPPRVPISTLFPNNQFPEGEIVEYQNENSYRTTNEEKRYLDRMNNDFLQEYRQGAEVHRQVRQYAQKNIKPGQTLTEIAEGIEDAVRALTGHQGLEEGDNIKGGMGFPCGLSLNHCAAHYTPNAGNKMVLQESDVMKVDFGAHINGRIVDSAFTVAFDPVYDPLLAAVKDATNTGIREAGIDVRMSDIGAAIQEVMESYECEINGTMHPVKCIRNLNGHNIDQHIIHGGKSVPIVKGGDQTKMEEGEVFAIETFGSTGKGYVHEDMETSHYALVPNAAPVPLRLSSAKNLLNVINKNFGTLPFCRRYLDRLGQDKYLLGLNNLVQSGIVQDYPPLCDIKGSYTAQYEHSQDPQVTAQDAQPSGRIAPPEKSAVEDRFFWTYTEEPHRSRRLAIIKAHPEVTKLCGPEPLTKYVVLGVVSLQILCAYLLRNTSMLSWTFFATAYVIGATSNQNLFLAIHEISHNLAFRSAMANRLLAIFANLPIGLPYSAAFRPYHLTHHKSLGVTGLDTDLPTAVEAFFLDSLLGKAFFCTFQIFFYAVRPMFIYSPPFTSIHLLNLAVQLSFDYALVQICGGSIQPVLYLLMSSFLAGSLHPCAGHFIAEHYFFSQVSHGTESLQALQNPKEEQKSPAPHPLDSLPPPETYSYYGPLNFFTYNVGLHNEHHDFPAIPWTRLHELHRIAREFYEPLPCHHSWVWVIWTFILDKNVGMWCRVKRAQGGRLVGGGGGNGRGGEGISASSAAGPQESGDGWKESEIQN
;
A
#
# COMPACT_ATOMS: atom_id res chain seq x y z
N MET A 1 -47.71 57.72 -6.55
CA MET A 1 -47.63 59.00 -7.30
C MET A 1 -46.18 59.22 -7.69
N ALA A 2 -45.73 59.32 -8.93
CA ALA A 2 -46.17 58.97 -10.29
C ALA A 2 -44.83 58.83 -11.07
N ALA A 3 -44.55 57.69 -11.73
CA ALA A 3 -44.56 57.52 -13.21
C ALA A 3 -43.54 58.42 -13.95
N GLN A 4 -42.77 58.05 -14.98
CA GLN A 4 -42.65 56.91 -15.92
C GLN A 4 -41.45 57.31 -16.83
N ALA A 5 -40.51 56.42 -17.17
CA ALA A 5 -40.38 55.71 -18.46
C ALA A 5 -39.78 56.49 -19.66
N SER A 6 -39.03 55.73 -20.49
CA SER A 6 -38.77 55.92 -21.94
C SER A 6 -37.54 56.73 -22.38
N GLU A 7 -36.74 56.39 -23.40
CA GLU A 7 -36.46 55.15 -24.15
C GLU A 7 -35.11 55.33 -24.87
N LYS A 8 -34.56 54.20 -25.32
CA LYS A 8 -33.36 54.04 -26.16
C LYS A 8 -33.48 54.78 -27.51
N LEU A 9 -32.33 55.21 -28.06
CA LEU A 9 -32.10 55.08 -29.50
C LEU A 9 -30.63 54.77 -29.86
N GLN A 10 -30.48 53.59 -30.46
CA GLN A 10 -29.61 53.19 -31.57
C GLN A 10 -28.07 53.33 -31.54
N LYS A 11 -27.47 52.15 -31.78
CA LYS A 11 -26.10 51.88 -32.21
C LYS A 11 -25.80 52.50 -33.58
N LEU A 12 -24.53 52.88 -33.79
CA LEU A 12 -23.77 52.62 -35.02
C LEU A 12 -22.26 52.70 -34.70
N ASP A 13 -21.56 51.61 -34.98
CA ASP A 13 -20.09 51.52 -35.08
C ASP A 13 -19.78 51.56 -36.60
N PRO A 14 -18.64 52.13 -37.07
CA PRO A 14 -17.48 51.25 -37.21
C PRO A 14 -16.09 51.94 -37.05
N ALA A 15 -15.26 51.31 -36.21
CA ALA A 15 -13.85 50.92 -36.45
C ALA A 15 -12.85 51.88 -37.15
N LYS A 16 -11.76 52.25 -36.43
CA LYS A 16 -10.37 51.89 -36.80
C LYS A 16 -9.30 52.26 -35.74
N LYS A 17 -8.63 51.19 -35.26
CA LYS A 17 -7.19 50.98 -34.99
C LYS A 17 -6.43 51.76 -33.88
N LYS A 18 -6.10 50.95 -32.86
CA LYS A 18 -4.77 50.65 -32.25
C LYS A 18 -4.06 51.73 -31.41
N LYS A 19 -4.14 51.55 -30.08
CA LYS A 19 -3.02 51.74 -29.13
C LYS A 19 -2.94 50.56 -28.14
N LYS A 20 -1.77 49.91 -28.08
CA LYS A 20 -1.40 48.80 -27.19
C LYS A 20 -1.59 49.21 -25.71
N ARG A 21 -2.48 48.54 -24.97
CA ARG A 21 -2.46 48.52 -23.49
C ARG A 21 -1.58 47.36 -23.04
N LYS A 22 -0.54 47.67 -22.26
CA LYS A 22 0.33 46.69 -21.57
C LYS A 22 -0.54 45.76 -20.73
N SER A 23 -0.37 44.46 -20.90
CA SER A 23 -0.94 43.47 -19.97
C SER A 23 -0.26 43.65 -18.61
N LYS A 24 -1.07 43.74 -17.54
CA LYS A 24 -0.57 43.60 -16.17
C LYS A 24 0.06 42.21 -16.06
N LYS A 25 1.37 42.14 -15.80
CA LYS A 25 2.06 40.91 -15.39
C LYS A 25 1.28 40.29 -14.22
N LYS A 26 0.77 39.08 -14.39
CA LYS A 26 0.43 38.21 -13.26
C LYS A 26 1.71 38.03 -12.46
N LYS A 27 1.76 38.58 -11.24
CA LYS A 27 2.78 38.21 -10.26
C LYS A 27 2.60 36.72 -9.98
N LYS A 28 3.66 35.92 -10.18
CA LYS A 28 3.75 34.59 -9.56
C LYS A 28 3.61 34.81 -8.05
N GLY A 29 2.55 34.29 -7.44
CA GLY A 29 2.40 34.32 -5.98
C GLY A 29 3.49 33.42 -5.38
N GLY A 30 4.31 33.97 -4.47
CA GLY A 30 5.20 33.14 -3.67
C GLY A 30 4.41 32.19 -2.78
N ALA A 31 5.07 31.17 -2.23
CA ALA A 31 4.49 30.32 -1.20
C ALA A 31 3.87 31.19 -0.10
N LYS A 32 2.60 30.94 0.25
CA LYS A 32 1.95 31.64 1.37
C LYS A 32 2.63 31.16 2.65
N VAL A 33 3.05 32.09 3.49
CA VAL A 33 3.65 31.81 4.80
C VAL A 33 2.59 32.00 5.87
N GLN A 34 2.65 31.21 6.94
CA GLN A 34 1.75 31.38 8.10
C GLN A 34 1.93 32.77 8.75
N SER A 35 0.87 33.31 9.34
CA SER A 35 0.88 34.57 10.08
C SER A 35 1.25 34.38 11.57
N SER A 36 1.49 35.48 12.29
CA SER A 36 1.64 35.49 13.74
C SER A 36 0.75 36.58 14.34
N PRO A 37 -0.33 36.26 15.08
CA PRO A 37 -0.79 34.91 15.44
C PRO A 37 -1.20 34.08 14.20
N PRO A 38 -1.16 32.73 14.29
CA PRO A 38 -1.49 31.86 13.17
C PRO A 38 -2.99 31.98 12.84
N ARG A 39 -3.27 32.39 11.60
CA ARG A 39 -4.63 32.69 11.09
C ARG A 39 -4.85 32.23 9.65
N VAL A 40 -3.81 31.73 8.98
CA VAL A 40 -3.90 31.22 7.61
C VAL A 40 -4.31 29.74 7.69
N PRO A 41 -5.42 29.31 7.05
CA PRO A 41 -5.84 27.91 7.07
C PRO A 41 -4.78 26.99 6.47
N ILE A 42 -4.55 25.82 7.09
CA ILE A 42 -3.54 24.84 6.68
C ILE A 42 -3.76 24.39 5.23
N SER A 43 -5.02 24.16 4.82
CA SER A 43 -5.39 23.83 3.44
C SER A 43 -4.95 24.88 2.41
N THR A 44 -4.76 26.14 2.80
CA THR A 44 -4.26 27.19 1.90
C THR A 44 -2.74 27.27 1.83
N LEU A 45 -2.04 26.72 2.82
CA LEU A 45 -0.59 26.54 2.82
C LEU A 45 -0.18 25.31 2.00
N PHE A 46 -1.04 24.28 1.98
CA PHE A 46 -0.86 23.01 1.25
C PHE A 46 -1.95 22.81 0.20
N PRO A 47 -1.92 23.53 -0.95
CA PRO A 47 -3.02 23.57 -1.92
C PRO A 47 -3.23 22.27 -2.72
N ASN A 48 -2.32 21.31 -2.59
CA ASN A 48 -2.40 19.97 -3.19
C ASN A 48 -3.03 18.93 -2.24
N ASN A 49 -3.52 19.35 -1.06
CA ASN A 49 -4.03 18.46 -0.01
C ASN A 49 -3.03 17.36 0.41
N GLN A 50 -1.73 17.67 0.34
CA GLN A 50 -0.68 16.83 0.90
C GLN A 50 -0.11 17.53 2.12
N PHE A 51 -0.40 16.97 3.30
CA PHE A 51 0.03 17.53 4.58
C PHE A 51 1.28 16.82 5.10
N PRO A 52 2.13 17.50 5.89
CA PRO A 52 3.37 16.91 6.39
C PRO A 52 3.10 15.67 7.24
N GLU A 53 3.87 14.62 6.97
CA GLU A 53 3.81 13.38 7.74
C GLU A 53 4.28 13.59 9.19
N GLY A 54 3.83 12.70 10.08
CA GLY A 54 4.38 12.59 11.42
C GLY A 54 5.74 11.88 11.42
N GLU A 55 6.28 11.65 12.61
CA GLU A 55 7.37 10.68 12.75
C GLU A 55 6.83 9.29 12.45
N ILE A 56 7.52 8.56 11.58
CA ILE A 56 7.15 7.20 11.26
C ILE A 56 8.20 6.26 11.82
N VAL A 57 7.73 5.30 12.62
CA VAL A 57 8.58 4.33 13.32
C VAL A 57 8.26 2.94 12.78
N GLU A 58 9.30 2.16 12.52
CA GLU A 58 9.13 0.78 12.09
C GLU A 58 8.71 -0.11 13.26
N TYR A 59 7.85 -1.08 12.97
CA TYR A 59 7.53 -2.13 13.93
C TYR A 59 8.74 -3.01 14.23
N GLN A 60 8.94 -3.28 15.52
CA GLN A 60 10.01 -4.16 15.96
C GLN A 60 9.61 -5.65 15.88
N ASN A 61 10.62 -6.52 15.82
CA ASN A 61 10.50 -7.97 15.96
C ASN A 61 9.54 -8.62 14.95
N GLU A 62 8.66 -9.50 15.42
CA GLU A 62 7.71 -10.30 14.64
C GLU A 62 6.67 -9.44 13.90
N ASN A 63 6.60 -8.13 14.13
CA ASN A 63 5.69 -7.20 13.45
C ASN A 63 6.34 -6.41 12.31
N SER A 64 7.66 -6.51 12.10
CA SER A 64 8.37 -5.81 11.02
C SER A 64 7.84 -6.16 9.64
N TYR A 65 7.21 -7.34 9.49
CA TYR A 65 6.53 -7.72 8.25
C TYR A 65 5.46 -6.72 7.84
N ARG A 66 4.84 -5.96 8.76
CA ARG A 66 3.79 -4.97 8.43
C ARG A 66 4.37 -3.81 7.63
N THR A 67 5.61 -3.41 7.92
CA THR A 67 6.36 -2.41 7.15
C THR A 67 6.87 -2.96 5.82
N THR A 68 7.25 -4.24 5.75
CA THR A 68 7.80 -4.83 4.53
C THR A 68 6.74 -5.43 3.59
N ASN A 69 5.55 -5.77 4.09
CA ASN A 69 4.47 -6.41 3.35
C ASN A 69 3.71 -5.38 2.50
N GLU A 70 3.79 -5.56 1.19
CA GLU A 70 3.13 -4.73 0.17
C GLU A 70 1.62 -4.60 0.40
N GLU A 71 0.93 -5.70 0.73
CA GLU A 71 -0.53 -5.73 0.86
C GLU A 71 -0.97 -4.83 2.01
N LYS A 72 -0.22 -4.84 3.12
CA LYS A 72 -0.45 -3.97 4.28
C LYS A 72 -0.20 -2.50 3.93
N ARG A 73 0.92 -2.21 3.28
CA ARG A 73 1.20 -0.84 2.78
C ARG A 73 0.21 -0.35 1.72
N TYR A 74 -0.34 -1.25 0.90
CA TYR A 74 -1.37 -0.92 -0.09
C TYR A 74 -2.72 -0.62 0.59
N LEU A 75 -3.10 -1.39 1.61
CA LEU A 75 -4.26 -1.09 2.44
C LEU A 75 -4.11 0.26 3.15
N ASP A 76 -2.91 0.58 3.66
CA ASP A 76 -2.62 1.89 4.25
C ASP A 76 -2.70 3.02 3.20
N ARG A 77 -2.22 2.78 1.97
CA ARG A 77 -2.37 3.71 0.84
C ARG A 77 -3.83 3.89 0.39
N MET A 78 -4.68 2.87 0.52
CA MET A 78 -6.11 3.00 0.22
C MET A 78 -6.84 3.88 1.24
N ASN A 79 -6.29 4.04 2.46
CA ASN A 79 -6.78 4.95 3.50
C ASN A 79 -6.20 6.38 3.35
N ASN A 80 -5.75 6.79 2.17
CA ASN A 80 -5.12 8.11 1.96
C ASN A 80 -5.99 9.27 2.46
N ASP A 81 -7.31 9.23 2.24
CA ASP A 81 -8.22 10.29 2.71
C ASP A 81 -8.21 10.40 4.24
N PHE A 82 -8.25 9.26 4.95
CA PHE A 82 -8.12 9.22 6.41
C PHE A 82 -6.79 9.81 6.86
N LEU A 83 -5.67 9.37 6.27
CA LEU A 83 -4.33 9.84 6.65
C LEU A 83 -4.14 11.32 6.36
N GLN A 84 -4.63 11.86 5.23
CA GLN A 84 -4.50 13.28 4.92
C GLN A 84 -5.33 14.15 5.87
N GLU A 85 -6.57 13.75 6.19
CA GLU A 85 -7.40 14.44 7.18
C GLU A 85 -6.71 14.47 8.56
N TYR A 86 -6.14 13.34 8.97
CA TYR A 86 -5.41 13.21 10.23
C TYR A 86 -4.15 14.09 10.24
N ARG A 87 -3.34 14.03 9.17
CA ARG A 87 -2.12 14.83 8.99
C ARG A 87 -2.43 16.33 8.92
N GLN A 88 -3.56 16.73 8.33
CA GLN A 88 -4.03 18.12 8.37
C GLN A 88 -4.32 18.55 9.81
N GLY A 89 -5.08 17.75 10.57
CA GLY A 89 -5.34 18.00 11.99
C GLY A 89 -4.05 18.09 12.81
N ALA A 90 -3.07 17.22 12.52
CA ALA A 90 -1.79 17.20 13.20
C ALA A 90 -0.94 18.44 12.88
N GLU A 91 -0.97 18.92 11.64
CA GLU A 91 -0.28 20.16 11.26
C GLU A 91 -0.93 21.40 11.89
N VAL A 92 -2.27 21.42 12.01
CA VAL A 92 -2.96 22.45 12.81
C VAL A 92 -2.42 22.43 14.23
N HIS A 93 -2.43 21.26 14.88
CA HIS A 93 -1.96 21.10 16.25
C HIS A 93 -0.51 21.57 16.41
N ARG A 94 0.41 21.11 15.55
CA ARG A 94 1.83 21.50 15.57
C ARG A 94 2.04 23.01 15.51
N GLN A 95 1.37 23.71 14.59
CA GLN A 95 1.53 25.17 14.45
C GLN A 95 0.91 25.92 15.63
N VAL A 96 -0.24 25.47 16.14
CA VAL A 96 -0.89 26.07 17.31
C VAL A 96 -0.07 25.84 18.58
N ARG A 97 0.49 24.63 18.76
CA ARG A 97 1.39 24.28 19.86
C ARG A 97 2.64 25.15 19.87
N GLN A 98 3.29 25.33 18.71
CA GLN A 98 4.46 26.21 18.58
C GLN A 98 4.10 27.67 18.93
N TYR A 99 2.94 28.14 18.50
CA TYR A 99 2.42 29.45 18.89
C TYR A 99 2.19 29.52 20.41
N ALA A 100 1.54 28.52 21.01
CA ALA A 100 1.28 28.47 22.45
C ALA A 100 2.57 28.48 23.26
N GLN A 101 3.53 27.59 22.96
CA GLN A 101 4.83 27.52 23.63
C GLN A 101 5.60 28.85 23.58
N LYS A 102 5.49 29.59 22.47
CA LYS A 102 6.13 30.89 22.33
C LYS A 102 5.43 31.98 23.13
N ASN A 103 4.09 32.00 23.16
CA ASN A 103 3.31 33.13 23.64
C ASN A 103 2.76 32.98 25.06
N ILE A 104 2.63 31.76 25.59
CA ILE A 104 2.21 31.54 26.98
C ILE A 104 3.28 32.10 27.92
N LYS A 105 2.87 32.97 28.83
CA LYS A 105 3.72 33.63 29.84
C LYS A 105 2.95 33.84 31.14
N PRO A 106 3.63 33.85 32.30
CA PRO A 106 3.01 34.23 33.56
C PRO A 106 2.40 35.63 33.49
N GLY A 107 1.30 35.83 34.21
CA GLY A 107 0.51 37.06 34.20
C GLY A 107 -0.68 37.04 33.23
N GLN A 108 -0.75 36.08 32.30
CA GLN A 108 -1.93 35.86 31.48
C GLN A 108 -3.03 35.13 32.26
N THR A 109 -4.28 35.48 32.01
CA THR A 109 -5.41 34.69 32.50
C THR A 109 -5.49 33.37 31.74
N LEU A 110 -5.98 32.31 32.39
CA LEU A 110 -6.20 31.03 31.71
C LEU A 110 -7.23 31.16 30.58
N THR A 111 -8.18 32.09 30.70
CA THR A 111 -9.16 32.40 29.65
C THR A 111 -8.48 32.94 28.38
N GLU A 112 -7.57 33.92 28.52
CA GLU A 112 -6.81 34.47 27.39
C GLU A 112 -5.97 33.40 26.69
N ILE A 113 -5.37 32.49 27.45
CA ILE A 113 -4.58 31.37 26.91
C ILE A 113 -5.49 30.40 26.14
N ALA A 114 -6.61 29.98 26.74
CA ALA A 114 -7.55 29.06 26.11
C ALA A 114 -8.12 29.63 24.80
N GLU A 115 -8.65 30.86 24.83
CA GLU A 115 -9.21 31.52 23.65
C GLU A 115 -8.14 31.73 22.57
N GLY A 116 -6.91 32.10 22.94
CA GLY A 116 -5.81 32.27 22.00
C GLY A 116 -5.46 30.99 21.24
N ILE A 117 -5.45 29.83 21.91
CA ILE A 117 -5.22 28.51 21.32
C ILE A 117 -6.42 28.12 20.45
N GLU A 118 -7.63 28.22 20.98
CA GLU A 118 -8.83 27.77 20.29
C GLU A 118 -9.12 28.59 19.03
N ASP A 119 -8.92 29.90 19.06
CA ASP A 119 -9.06 30.76 17.89
C ASP A 119 -8.00 30.45 16.82
N ALA A 120 -6.80 30.05 17.24
CA ALA A 120 -5.77 29.59 16.33
C ALA A 120 -6.18 28.27 15.65
N VAL A 121 -6.68 27.28 16.40
CA VAL A 121 -7.19 26.02 15.82
C VAL A 121 -8.32 26.30 14.84
N ARG A 122 -9.36 27.04 15.24
CA ARG A 122 -10.51 27.39 14.37
C ARG A 122 -10.07 28.12 13.10
N ALA A 123 -9.08 29.01 13.19
CA ALA A 123 -8.56 29.70 12.01
C ALA A 123 -7.76 28.77 11.10
N LEU A 124 -6.97 27.85 11.66
CA LEU A 124 -6.09 26.96 10.90
C LEU A 124 -6.83 25.78 10.26
N THR A 125 -7.89 25.28 10.89
CA THR A 125 -8.81 24.32 10.26
C THR A 125 -9.65 24.98 9.17
N GLY A 126 -9.88 26.29 9.26
CA GLY A 126 -10.81 27.02 8.40
C GLY A 126 -12.27 26.94 8.85
N HIS A 127 -12.52 26.36 10.03
CA HIS A 127 -13.84 26.14 10.58
C HIS A 127 -14.00 26.95 11.87
N GLN A 128 -14.82 27.99 11.79
CA GLN A 128 -15.03 28.92 12.91
C GLN A 128 -16.04 28.40 13.93
N GLY A 129 -16.82 27.37 13.59
CA GLY A 129 -17.72 26.72 14.52
C GLY A 129 -18.89 27.59 14.97
N LEU A 130 -19.26 28.58 14.15
CA LEU A 130 -20.38 29.50 14.41
C LEU A 130 -21.62 29.15 13.58
N GLU A 131 -21.43 28.51 12.43
CA GLU A 131 -22.52 28.00 11.61
C GLU A 131 -22.90 26.59 12.09
N GLU A 132 -24.19 26.27 12.02
CA GLU A 132 -24.72 24.96 12.39
C GLU A 132 -23.99 23.85 11.62
N GLY A 133 -23.46 22.85 12.33
CA GLY A 133 -22.72 21.73 11.75
C GLY A 133 -21.29 22.03 11.31
N ASP A 134 -20.80 23.28 11.40
CA ASP A 134 -19.43 23.62 11.00
C ASP A 134 -18.37 22.94 11.90
N ASN A 135 -18.61 22.96 13.22
CA ASN A 135 -17.79 22.28 14.23
C ASN A 135 -17.67 20.77 13.99
N ILE A 136 -18.59 20.13 13.25
CA ILE A 136 -18.49 18.69 12.95
C ILE A 136 -17.51 18.45 11.79
N LYS A 137 -17.39 19.40 10.86
CA LYS A 137 -16.49 19.31 9.69
C LYS A 137 -15.03 19.55 10.07
N GLY A 138 -14.77 20.41 11.05
CA GLY A 138 -13.44 20.64 11.57
C GLY A 138 -13.44 21.68 12.68
N GLY A 139 -12.36 21.73 13.45
CA GLY A 139 -12.25 22.65 14.59
C GLY A 139 -11.57 22.00 15.79
N MET A 140 -12.06 22.36 16.97
CA MET A 140 -11.57 21.83 18.25
C MET A 140 -12.02 20.39 18.41
N GLY A 141 -11.09 19.46 18.59
CA GLY A 141 -11.40 18.04 18.86
C GLY A 141 -12.04 17.85 20.22
N PHE A 142 -11.61 18.64 21.19
CA PHE A 142 -12.14 18.75 22.55
C PHE A 142 -11.68 20.11 23.15
N PRO A 143 -12.21 20.53 24.32
CA PRO A 143 -11.84 21.81 24.93
C PRO A 143 -10.36 21.91 25.34
N CYS A 144 -9.80 23.12 25.27
CA CYS A 144 -8.40 23.36 25.65
C CYS A 144 -8.22 23.23 27.18
N GLY A 145 -7.66 22.10 27.61
CA GLY A 145 -7.24 21.81 28.98
C GLY A 145 -6.02 22.64 29.39
N LEU A 146 -6.12 23.31 30.53
CA LEU A 146 -5.11 24.18 31.13
C LEU A 146 -4.94 23.87 32.63
N SER A 147 -4.88 22.58 32.96
CA SER A 147 -4.83 22.09 34.33
C SER A 147 -3.54 22.53 35.04
N LEU A 148 -3.66 23.10 36.25
CA LEU A 148 -2.52 23.64 37.01
C LEU A 148 -2.11 22.75 38.18
N ASN A 149 -0.80 22.58 38.37
CA ASN A 149 -0.18 21.98 39.55
C ASN A 149 -0.71 20.57 39.83
N HIS A 150 -1.31 20.33 40.99
CA HIS A 150 -1.95 19.05 41.37
C HIS A 150 -3.11 18.61 40.46
N CYS A 151 -3.77 19.53 39.74
CA CYS A 151 -4.80 19.19 38.76
C CYS A 151 -4.13 18.64 37.51
N ALA A 152 -4.35 17.37 37.18
CA ALA A 152 -3.72 16.68 36.05
C ALA A 152 -4.45 16.95 34.73
N ALA A 153 -5.77 16.78 34.68
CA ALA A 153 -6.55 16.78 33.43
C ALA A 153 -7.92 17.45 33.60
N HIS A 154 -8.61 17.68 32.48
CA HIS A 154 -10.02 18.12 32.38
C HIS A 154 -10.38 19.48 33.01
N TYR A 155 -9.39 20.35 33.26
CA TYR A 155 -9.68 21.72 33.66
C TYR A 155 -9.58 22.69 32.48
N THR A 156 -10.64 23.44 32.21
CA THR A 156 -10.60 24.63 31.34
C THR A 156 -11.42 25.74 32.01
N PRO A 157 -11.06 27.03 31.88
CA PRO A 157 -11.80 28.11 32.56
C PRO A 157 -13.26 28.17 32.08
N ASN A 158 -14.21 28.26 33.01
CA ASN A 158 -15.58 28.69 32.69
C ASN A 158 -15.67 30.22 32.59
N ALA A 159 -16.77 30.75 32.06
CA ALA A 159 -17.01 32.19 32.01
C ALA A 159 -16.86 32.84 33.39
N GLY A 160 -16.14 33.98 33.46
CA GLY A 160 -15.89 34.71 34.70
C GLY A 160 -14.70 34.19 35.54
N ASN A 161 -14.00 33.16 35.08
CA ASN A 161 -12.76 32.69 35.70
C ASN A 161 -11.69 33.80 35.71
N LYS A 162 -10.98 33.93 36.83
CA LYS A 162 -9.94 34.95 37.06
C LYS A 162 -8.57 34.35 37.39
N MET A 163 -8.38 33.05 37.19
CA MET A 163 -7.08 32.44 37.45
C MET A 163 -6.06 33.00 36.47
N VAL A 164 -4.90 33.36 37.01
CA VAL A 164 -3.76 33.92 36.30
C VAL A 164 -2.62 32.93 36.44
N LEU A 165 -1.98 32.60 35.33
CA LEU A 165 -0.80 31.73 35.29
C LEU A 165 0.35 32.39 36.06
N GLN A 166 0.94 31.68 37.01
CA GLN A 166 2.08 32.15 37.80
C GLN A 166 3.40 31.55 37.31
N GLU A 167 4.53 32.17 37.70
CA GLU A 167 5.88 31.67 37.40
C GLU A 167 6.11 30.26 37.98
N SER A 168 5.56 30.01 39.17
CA SER A 168 5.72 28.75 39.91
C SER A 168 4.78 27.63 39.47
N ASP A 169 3.90 27.89 38.49
CA ASP A 169 2.88 26.91 38.08
C ASP A 169 3.44 25.87 37.10
N VAL A 170 2.93 24.65 37.24
CA VAL A 170 3.10 23.57 36.26
C VAL A 170 1.77 23.35 35.54
N MET A 171 1.67 23.85 34.31
CA MET A 171 0.45 23.82 33.51
C MET A 171 0.51 22.75 32.44
N LYS A 172 -0.50 21.88 32.39
CA LYS A 172 -0.71 20.99 31.24
C LYS A 172 -1.53 21.74 30.21
N VAL A 173 -1.01 21.83 28.99
CA VAL A 173 -1.72 22.39 27.83
C VAL A 173 -2.11 21.22 26.94
N ASP A 174 -3.39 20.92 26.95
CA ASP A 174 -3.97 19.75 26.30
C ASP A 174 -5.12 20.22 25.41
N PHE A 175 -5.03 19.99 24.10
CA PHE A 175 -6.08 20.44 23.19
C PHE A 175 -6.13 19.58 21.94
N GLY A 176 -7.34 19.33 21.46
CA GLY A 176 -7.57 18.58 20.24
C GLY A 176 -7.77 19.47 19.02
N ALA A 177 -7.33 18.99 17.86
CA ALA A 177 -7.75 19.52 16.56
C ALA A 177 -8.31 18.39 15.70
N HIS A 178 -9.36 18.64 14.91
CA HIS A 178 -9.90 17.61 14.03
C HIS A 178 -10.32 18.16 12.66
N ILE A 179 -10.32 17.24 11.68
CA ILE A 179 -10.92 17.40 10.35
C ILE A 179 -11.84 16.19 10.16
N ASN A 180 -13.12 16.40 9.83
CA ASN A 180 -14.12 15.34 9.61
C ASN A 180 -14.16 14.26 10.71
N GLY A 181 -14.07 14.70 11.97
CA GLY A 181 -14.03 13.81 13.13
C GLY A 181 -12.74 13.00 13.34
N ARG A 182 -11.70 13.20 12.53
CA ARG A 182 -10.36 12.65 12.75
C ARG A 182 -9.63 13.48 13.80
N ILE A 183 -9.73 13.09 15.06
CA ILE A 183 -9.23 13.86 16.20
C ILE A 183 -7.75 13.59 16.40
N VAL A 184 -6.96 14.66 16.43
CA VAL A 184 -5.59 14.65 16.92
C VAL A 184 -5.60 15.12 18.35
N ASP A 185 -5.24 14.19 19.23
CA ASP A 185 -5.04 14.37 20.65
C ASP A 185 -3.55 14.48 20.99
N SER A 186 -3.14 15.57 21.62
CA SER A 186 -1.75 15.79 22.01
C SER A 186 -1.63 16.93 23.01
N ALA A 187 -0.82 16.70 24.03
CA ALA A 187 -0.62 17.58 25.16
C ALA A 187 0.87 17.78 25.45
N PHE A 188 1.16 18.88 26.14
CA PHE A 188 2.50 19.17 26.65
C PHE A 188 2.40 19.96 27.95
N THR A 189 3.43 19.85 28.79
CA THR A 189 3.54 20.62 30.02
C THR A 189 4.36 21.90 29.80
N VAL A 190 3.90 23.00 30.40
CA VAL A 190 4.59 24.28 30.52
C VAL A 190 4.93 24.52 31.98
N ALA A 191 6.20 24.75 32.25
CA ALA A 191 6.71 25.26 33.52
C ALA A 191 7.77 26.33 33.22
N PHE A 192 7.86 27.37 34.06
CA PHE A 192 8.84 28.45 33.90
C PHE A 192 10.00 28.32 34.88
N ASP A 193 9.73 27.76 36.07
CA ASP A 193 10.74 27.43 37.05
C ASP A 193 11.48 26.12 36.65
N PRO A 194 12.80 26.16 36.41
CA PRO A 194 13.59 24.98 36.07
C PRO A 194 13.59 23.88 37.13
N VAL A 195 13.14 24.16 38.36
CA VAL A 195 12.97 23.15 39.42
C VAL A 195 12.09 21.97 38.96
N TYR A 196 11.18 22.20 38.00
CA TYR A 196 10.29 21.18 37.48
C TYR A 196 10.85 20.41 36.27
N ASP A 197 12.00 20.81 35.71
CA ASP A 197 12.60 20.16 34.54
C ASP A 197 12.76 18.63 34.70
N PRO A 198 13.20 18.09 35.86
CA PRO A 198 13.28 16.65 36.05
C PRO A 198 11.92 15.95 36.02
N LEU A 199 10.86 16.59 36.54
CA LEU A 199 9.49 16.06 36.47
C LEU A 199 9.00 16.02 35.02
N LEU A 200 9.24 17.08 34.25
CA LEU A 200 8.87 17.13 32.82
C LEU A 200 9.66 16.11 32.02
N ALA A 201 10.96 15.94 32.29
CA ALA A 201 11.81 14.96 31.63
C ALA A 201 11.33 13.53 31.88
N ALA A 202 10.99 13.18 33.13
CA ALA A 202 10.46 11.88 33.51
C ALA A 202 9.19 11.52 32.73
N VAL A 203 8.22 12.44 32.71
CA VAL A 203 6.94 12.21 32.02
C VAL A 203 7.12 12.14 30.50
N LYS A 204 7.98 13.00 29.94
CA LYS A 204 8.26 12.96 28.51
C LYS A 204 8.93 11.64 28.09
N ASP A 205 9.88 11.15 28.87
CA ASP A 205 10.57 9.89 28.59
C ASP A 205 9.64 8.68 28.75
N ALA A 206 8.77 8.71 29.76
CA ALA A 206 7.74 7.71 29.95
C ALA A 206 6.72 7.68 28.78
N THR A 207 6.24 8.85 28.32
CA THR A 207 5.38 8.94 27.13
C THR A 207 6.09 8.42 25.88
N ASN A 208 7.33 8.83 25.63
CA ASN A 208 8.12 8.35 24.48
C ASN A 208 8.38 6.84 24.55
N THR A 209 8.51 6.27 25.75
CA THR A 209 8.58 4.83 25.94
C THR A 209 7.25 4.17 25.61
N GLY A 210 6.13 4.72 26.07
CA GLY A 210 4.80 4.25 25.65
C GLY A 210 4.62 4.20 24.14
N ILE A 211 5.03 5.27 23.43
CA ILE A 211 4.96 5.36 21.96
C ILE A 211 5.85 4.30 21.28
N ARG A 212 7.05 4.08 21.84
CA ARG A 212 8.02 3.10 21.31
C ARG A 212 7.56 1.67 21.47
N GLU A 213 6.94 1.36 22.62
CA GLU A 213 6.42 0.02 22.93
C GLU A 213 5.05 -0.24 22.30
N ALA A 214 4.31 0.81 21.92
CA ALA A 214 3.03 0.68 21.25
C ALA A 214 3.17 0.06 19.85
N GLY A 215 2.25 -0.83 19.52
CA GLY A 215 2.18 -1.39 18.19
C GLY A 215 1.15 -2.49 18.03
N ILE A 216 0.83 -2.83 16.78
CA ILE A 216 -0.19 -3.85 16.51
C ILE A 216 0.21 -5.18 17.17
N ASP A 217 -0.78 -5.87 17.74
CA ASP A 217 -0.64 -7.12 18.50
C ASP A 217 0.08 -7.00 19.86
N VAL A 218 0.58 -5.80 20.23
CA VAL A 218 1.13 -5.52 21.56
C VAL A 218 -0.01 -5.45 22.58
N ARG A 219 0.22 -6.02 23.76
CA ARG A 219 -0.75 -5.98 24.87
C ARG A 219 -0.66 -4.65 25.59
N MET A 220 -1.81 -4.05 25.90
CA MET A 220 -1.91 -2.79 26.63
C MET A 220 -1.16 -2.83 27.98
N SER A 221 -1.23 -3.97 28.68
CA SER A 221 -0.55 -4.18 29.96
C SER A 221 0.98 -4.19 29.87
N ASP A 222 1.54 -4.60 28.73
CA ASP A 222 3.01 -4.58 28.52
C ASP A 222 3.48 -3.13 28.34
N ILE A 223 2.73 -2.32 27.58
CA ILE A 223 2.99 -0.88 27.40
C ILE A 223 2.95 -0.16 28.75
N GLY A 224 1.92 -0.41 29.56
CA GLY A 224 1.80 0.19 30.89
C GLY A 224 2.90 -0.21 31.87
N ALA A 225 3.41 -1.44 31.78
CA ALA A 225 4.55 -1.87 32.57
C ALA A 225 5.83 -1.12 32.19
N ALA A 226 6.10 -0.96 30.90
CA ALA A 226 7.28 -0.23 30.41
C ALA A 226 7.22 1.27 30.74
N ILE A 227 6.05 1.90 30.58
CA ILE A 227 5.82 3.29 30.97
C ILE A 227 6.13 3.49 32.46
N GLN A 228 5.61 2.60 33.32
CA GLN A 228 5.83 2.70 34.76
C GLN A 228 7.29 2.52 35.14
N GLU A 229 7.98 1.55 34.55
CA GLU A 229 9.39 1.30 34.81
C GLU A 229 10.23 2.55 34.53
N VAL A 230 10.00 3.20 33.38
CA VAL A 230 10.70 4.43 33.03
C VAL A 230 10.30 5.58 33.94
N MET A 231 9.00 5.85 34.13
CA MET A 231 8.54 6.97 34.96
C MET A 231 9.08 6.90 36.39
N GLU A 232 8.96 5.72 37.02
CA GLU A 232 9.33 5.53 38.43
C GLU A 232 10.85 5.35 38.63
N SER A 233 11.65 5.39 37.55
CA SER A 233 13.11 5.47 37.64
C SER A 233 13.64 6.88 37.92
N TYR A 234 12.78 7.91 37.79
CA TYR A 234 13.14 9.30 38.02
C TYR A 234 12.74 9.78 39.42
N GLU A 235 13.51 10.73 39.92
CA GLU A 235 13.24 11.51 41.13
C GLU A 235 13.49 13.00 40.85
N CYS A 236 12.77 13.88 41.55
CA CYS A 236 12.94 15.32 41.44
C CYS A 236 13.04 15.98 42.82
N GLU A 237 13.91 16.98 42.93
CA GLU A 237 14.03 17.81 44.14
C GLU A 237 13.18 19.07 43.98
N ILE A 238 12.14 19.23 44.79
CA ILE A 238 11.29 20.41 44.78
C ILE A 238 11.21 20.97 46.20
N ASN A 239 11.53 22.26 46.36
CA ASN A 239 11.56 22.93 47.67
C ASN A 239 12.44 22.20 48.71
N GLY A 240 13.58 21.62 48.29
CA GLY A 240 14.51 20.91 49.16
C GLY A 240 14.03 19.52 49.61
N THR A 241 12.98 18.99 49.01
CA THR A 241 12.45 17.64 49.28
C THR A 241 12.57 16.79 48.02
N MET A 242 13.13 15.58 48.17
CA MET A 242 13.19 14.60 47.09
C MET A 242 11.85 13.88 46.94
N HIS A 243 11.30 13.90 45.73
CA HIS A 243 10.06 13.22 45.37
C HIS A 243 10.35 12.16 44.30
N PRO A 244 9.99 10.88 44.52
CA PRO A 244 9.93 9.94 43.41
C PRO A 244 8.78 10.32 42.49
N VAL A 245 9.01 10.28 41.18
CA VAL A 245 7.95 10.53 40.20
C VAL A 245 7.08 9.27 40.11
N LYS A 246 5.76 9.44 40.23
CA LYS A 246 4.80 8.33 40.20
C LYS A 246 3.85 8.47 39.04
N CYS A 247 3.55 7.38 38.36
CA CYS A 247 2.42 7.34 37.43
C CYS A 247 1.10 7.62 38.17
N ILE A 248 0.23 8.44 37.57
CA ILE A 248 -1.15 8.58 38.04
C ILE A 248 -1.95 7.36 37.62
N ARG A 249 -2.00 6.35 38.48
CA ARG A 249 -2.43 4.98 38.12
C ARG A 249 -3.89 4.80 37.68
N ASN A 250 -4.73 5.82 37.83
CA ASN A 250 -6.12 5.83 37.38
C ASN A 250 -6.37 6.84 36.25
N LEU A 251 -5.31 7.25 35.56
CA LEU A 251 -5.35 7.86 34.23
C LEU A 251 -4.68 6.91 33.23
N ASN A 252 -5.06 7.04 31.97
CA ASN A 252 -4.76 6.08 30.92
C ASN A 252 -4.79 6.81 29.58
N GLY A 253 -3.95 6.38 28.63
CA GLY A 253 -4.23 6.68 27.22
C GLY A 253 -5.44 5.88 26.72
N HIS A 254 -5.82 6.08 25.45
CA HIS A 254 -7.04 5.50 24.91
C HIS A 254 -7.01 5.38 23.39
N ASN A 255 -7.87 4.53 22.83
CA ASN A 255 -8.14 4.60 21.38
C ASN A 255 -9.05 5.79 21.06
N ILE A 256 -8.95 6.29 19.83
CA ILE A 256 -9.75 7.38 19.27
C ILE A 256 -10.49 6.83 18.05
N ASP A 257 -11.81 7.00 18.04
CA ASP A 257 -12.64 6.71 16.86
C ASP A 257 -13.09 8.01 16.19
N GLN A 258 -13.69 7.91 15.01
CA GLN A 258 -14.20 9.09 14.30
C GLN A 258 -15.28 9.80 15.13
N HIS A 259 -15.03 11.07 15.47
CA HIS A 259 -15.85 11.91 16.36
C HIS A 259 -15.96 11.45 17.81
N ILE A 260 -15.23 10.42 18.24
CA ILE A 260 -15.31 9.88 19.60
C ILE A 260 -13.90 9.85 20.18
N ILE A 261 -13.65 10.71 21.18
CA ILE A 261 -12.33 10.84 21.78
C ILE A 261 -11.89 9.56 22.50
N HIS A 262 -12.82 8.86 23.15
CA HIS A 262 -12.57 7.59 23.83
C HIS A 262 -13.34 6.45 23.15
N GLY A 263 -12.66 5.65 22.33
CA GLY A 263 -13.24 4.53 21.59
C GLY A 263 -13.47 3.25 22.40
N GLY A 264 -13.15 3.26 23.70
CA GLY A 264 -13.45 2.17 24.64
C GLY A 264 -12.28 1.26 25.04
N LYS A 265 -11.12 1.34 24.36
CA LYS A 265 -9.86 0.73 24.81
C LYS A 265 -9.04 1.73 25.61
N SER A 266 -8.37 1.24 26.65
CA SER A 266 -7.48 2.06 27.50
C SER A 266 -6.05 1.53 27.45
N VAL A 267 -5.09 2.44 27.31
CA VAL A 267 -3.66 2.18 27.41
C VAL A 267 -3.23 2.50 28.85
N PRO A 268 -2.96 1.50 29.70
CA PRO A 268 -2.51 1.75 31.06
C PRO A 268 -1.12 2.38 31.08
N ILE A 269 -0.85 3.15 32.14
CA ILE A 269 0.48 3.73 32.41
C ILE A 269 1.14 3.09 33.64
N VAL A 270 0.54 2.00 34.13
CA VAL A 270 1.05 1.16 35.22
C VAL A 270 0.95 -0.31 34.84
N LYS A 271 1.83 -1.14 35.42
CA LYS A 271 1.76 -2.59 35.26
C LYS A 271 0.41 -3.13 35.76
N GLY A 272 -0.09 -4.13 35.05
CA GLY A 272 -1.41 -4.73 35.30
C GLY A 272 -2.39 -4.37 34.19
N GLY A 273 -3.68 -4.66 34.41
CA GLY A 273 -4.70 -4.56 33.37
C GLY A 273 -4.97 -5.88 32.67
N ASP A 274 -5.80 -5.85 31.64
CA ASP A 274 -6.18 -7.02 30.87
C ASP A 274 -5.12 -7.38 29.81
N GLN A 275 -5.44 -8.38 28.98
CA GLN A 275 -4.58 -8.83 27.88
C GLN A 275 -5.08 -8.30 26.52
N THR A 276 -5.88 -7.23 26.53
CA THR A 276 -6.36 -6.57 25.31
C THR A 276 -5.15 -6.07 24.51
N LYS A 277 -5.25 -6.19 23.18
CA LYS A 277 -4.19 -5.83 22.24
C LYS A 277 -4.59 -4.61 21.40
N MET A 278 -3.57 -3.89 20.96
CA MET A 278 -3.71 -2.92 19.88
C MET A 278 -3.98 -3.67 18.57
N GLU A 279 -4.95 -3.20 17.81
CA GLU A 279 -5.35 -3.77 16.54
C GLU A 279 -4.99 -2.82 15.38
N GLU A 280 -4.91 -3.39 14.19
CA GLU A 280 -4.64 -2.63 12.97
C GLU A 280 -5.82 -1.73 12.61
N GLY A 281 -5.53 -0.47 12.24
CA GLY A 281 -6.55 0.51 11.87
C GLY A 281 -7.11 1.34 13.03
N GLU A 282 -6.67 1.08 14.25
CA GLU A 282 -7.02 1.89 15.41
C GLU A 282 -6.12 3.13 15.51
N VAL A 283 -6.59 4.21 16.12
CA VAL A 283 -5.73 5.36 16.48
C VAL A 283 -5.67 5.42 18.00
N PHE A 284 -4.51 5.71 18.57
CA PHE A 284 -4.33 5.81 20.01
C PHE A 284 -3.77 7.16 20.44
N ALA A 285 -4.33 7.71 21.51
CA ALA A 285 -3.70 8.74 22.30
C ALA A 285 -2.78 8.05 23.33
N ILE A 286 -1.46 8.21 23.16
CA ILE A 286 -0.49 7.71 24.13
C ILE A 286 -0.11 8.87 25.04
N GLU A 287 -0.78 8.93 26.19
CA GLU A 287 -0.54 9.92 27.23
C GLU A 287 -0.02 9.29 28.51
N THR A 288 0.85 10.02 29.21
CA THR A 288 1.30 9.65 30.55
C THR A 288 1.26 10.83 31.48
N PHE A 289 1.01 10.54 32.76
CA PHE A 289 0.91 11.53 33.81
C PHE A 289 1.83 11.16 34.97
N GLY A 290 2.82 12.00 35.24
CA GLY A 290 3.68 11.90 36.41
C GLY A 290 3.21 12.81 37.52
N SER A 291 3.32 12.35 38.76
CA SER A 291 2.93 13.09 39.95
C SER A 291 3.98 12.96 41.05
N THR A 292 4.18 14.05 41.78
CA THR A 292 4.95 14.07 43.05
C THR A 292 4.08 13.74 44.27
N GLY A 293 2.78 13.55 44.06
CA GLY A 293 1.78 13.27 45.09
C GLY A 293 1.54 11.79 45.34
N LYS A 294 0.25 11.38 45.36
CA LYS A 294 -0.17 9.99 45.59
C LYS A 294 -0.13 9.14 44.32
N GLY A 295 0.01 9.75 43.15
CA GLY A 295 -0.12 9.07 41.87
C GLY A 295 -1.53 8.54 41.68
N TYR A 296 -2.53 9.30 42.11
CA TYR A 296 -3.94 8.95 41.99
C TYR A 296 -4.80 10.21 42.01
N VAL A 297 -5.69 10.37 41.02
CA VAL A 297 -6.55 11.55 40.90
C VAL A 297 -7.96 11.29 41.42
N HIS A 298 -8.60 12.35 41.90
CA HIS A 298 -10.01 12.40 42.25
C HIS A 298 -10.64 13.62 41.56
N GLU A 299 -11.96 13.58 41.39
CA GLU A 299 -12.70 14.73 40.85
C GLU A 299 -12.66 15.89 41.85
N ASP A 300 -12.33 17.08 41.38
CA ASP A 300 -12.33 18.31 42.18
C ASP A 300 -12.67 19.53 41.28
N MET A 301 -12.93 20.67 41.90
CA MET A 301 -13.23 21.95 41.24
C MET A 301 -14.54 21.94 40.43
N GLU A 302 -14.80 23.04 39.72
CA GLU A 302 -16.01 23.18 38.91
C GLU A 302 -15.86 22.47 37.55
N THR A 303 -16.82 21.62 37.21
CA THR A 303 -16.92 20.96 35.91
C THR A 303 -17.00 21.97 34.76
N SER A 304 -16.20 21.74 33.73
CA SER A 304 -16.16 22.54 32.51
C SER A 304 -16.38 21.70 31.25
N HIS A 305 -15.93 20.44 31.23
CA HIS A 305 -15.99 19.54 30.07
C HIS A 305 -17.24 18.65 30.09
N TYR A 306 -17.81 18.46 28.91
CA TYR A 306 -19.00 17.64 28.68
C TYR A 306 -18.91 16.96 27.31
N ALA A 307 -19.50 15.78 27.15
CA ALA A 307 -19.65 15.14 25.84
C ALA A 307 -21.00 14.43 25.75
N LEU A 308 -21.56 14.33 24.55
CA LEU A 308 -22.72 13.47 24.33
C LEU A 308 -22.31 12.00 24.48
N VAL A 309 -23.09 11.21 25.21
CA VAL A 309 -22.86 9.77 25.34
C VAL A 309 -23.27 9.08 24.04
N PRO A 310 -22.35 8.37 23.34
CA PRO A 310 -22.70 7.63 22.14
C PRO A 310 -23.78 6.58 22.44
N ASN A 311 -24.81 6.50 21.60
CA ASN A 311 -25.91 5.54 21.75
C ASN A 311 -26.64 5.58 23.10
N ALA A 312 -26.72 6.77 23.73
CA ALA A 312 -27.49 6.96 24.96
C ALA A 312 -28.94 6.44 24.80
N ALA A 313 -29.44 5.76 25.84
CA ALA A 313 -30.80 5.26 25.83
C ALA A 313 -31.81 6.42 25.62
N PRO A 314 -32.86 6.25 24.81
CA PRO A 314 -33.85 7.31 24.62
C PRO A 314 -34.58 7.65 25.93
N VAL A 315 -34.29 8.81 26.51
CA VAL A 315 -34.97 9.31 27.71
C VAL A 315 -35.95 10.45 27.34
N PRO A 316 -37.23 10.35 27.72
CA PRO A 316 -38.19 11.44 27.48
C PRO A 316 -37.84 12.70 28.28
N LEU A 317 -37.18 13.66 27.63
CA LEU A 317 -36.91 14.97 28.24
C LEU A 317 -38.22 15.74 28.42
N ARG A 318 -38.50 16.20 29.64
CA ARG A 318 -39.68 17.07 29.92
C ARG A 318 -39.32 18.55 29.89
N LEU A 319 -38.09 18.89 30.27
CA LEU A 319 -37.61 20.26 30.38
C LEU A 319 -37.30 20.85 29.00
N SER A 320 -37.91 21.97 28.64
CA SER A 320 -37.73 22.62 27.34
C SER A 320 -36.29 23.11 27.12
N SER A 321 -35.63 23.63 28.17
CA SER A 321 -34.22 24.05 28.08
C SER A 321 -33.28 22.86 27.80
N ALA A 322 -33.55 21.69 28.37
CA ALA A 322 -32.79 20.47 28.07
C ALA A 322 -32.98 20.00 26.61
N LYS A 323 -34.22 20.02 26.10
CA LYS A 323 -34.49 19.69 24.68
C LYS A 323 -33.79 20.63 23.72
N ASN A 324 -33.89 21.93 23.99
CA ASN A 324 -33.27 22.96 23.14
C ASN A 324 -31.75 22.82 23.16
N LEU A 325 -31.16 22.63 24.35
CA LEU A 325 -29.72 22.45 24.49
C LEU A 325 -29.23 21.15 23.82
N LEU A 326 -29.97 20.05 23.95
CA LEU A 326 -29.62 18.80 23.27
C LEU A 326 -29.62 18.97 21.74
N ASN A 327 -30.59 19.71 21.19
CA ASN A 327 -30.60 20.02 19.76
C ASN A 327 -29.37 20.84 19.36
N VAL A 328 -28.96 21.82 20.17
CA VAL A 328 -27.73 22.59 19.94
C VAL A 328 -26.50 21.69 19.98
N ILE A 329 -26.40 20.80 20.97
CA ILE A 329 -25.28 19.85 21.11
C ILE A 329 -25.21 18.92 19.90
N ASN A 330 -26.32 18.29 19.51
CA ASN A 330 -26.35 17.38 18.35
C ASN A 330 -25.96 18.06 17.05
N LYS A 331 -26.41 19.29 16.85
CA LYS A 331 -26.16 20.04 15.61
C LYS A 331 -24.76 20.64 15.51
N ASN A 332 -24.09 20.88 16.64
CA ASN A 332 -22.79 21.56 16.66
C ASN A 332 -21.64 20.62 17.04
N PHE A 333 -21.82 19.75 18.02
CA PHE A 333 -20.74 18.92 18.53
C PHE A 333 -20.92 17.44 18.18
N GLY A 334 -22.16 16.96 18.09
CA GLY A 334 -22.41 15.53 18.02
C GLY A 334 -21.82 14.86 19.26
N THR A 335 -20.93 13.90 19.07
CA THR A 335 -20.19 13.21 20.14
C THR A 335 -18.86 13.87 20.52
N LEU A 336 -18.43 14.93 19.83
CA LEU A 336 -17.22 15.66 20.19
C LEU A 336 -17.38 16.33 21.57
N PRO A 337 -16.36 16.27 22.45
CA PRO A 337 -16.40 17.00 23.71
C PRO A 337 -16.48 18.51 23.51
N PHE A 338 -17.22 19.17 24.39
CA PHE A 338 -17.41 20.62 24.42
C PHE A 338 -17.28 21.15 25.85
N CYS A 339 -17.14 22.47 26.00
CA CYS A 339 -17.17 23.13 27.30
C CYS A 339 -18.21 24.25 27.36
N ARG A 340 -18.46 24.77 28.56
CA ARG A 340 -19.43 25.86 28.78
C ARG A 340 -19.13 27.09 27.92
N ARG A 341 -17.85 27.49 27.78
CA ARG A 341 -17.45 28.61 26.92
C ARG A 341 -17.84 28.42 25.45
N TYR A 342 -17.89 27.17 24.96
CA TYR A 342 -18.31 26.91 23.58
C TYR A 342 -19.81 27.15 23.40
N LEU A 343 -20.62 26.78 24.41
CA LEU A 343 -22.04 27.10 24.44
C LEU A 343 -22.27 28.62 24.53
N ASP A 344 -21.51 29.32 25.37
CA ASP A 344 -21.55 30.78 25.47
C ASP A 344 -21.24 31.45 24.13
N ARG A 345 -20.22 30.96 23.42
CA ARG A 345 -19.82 31.44 22.09
C ARG A 345 -20.89 31.21 21.01
N LEU A 346 -21.70 30.15 21.14
CA LEU A 346 -22.87 29.90 20.31
C LEU A 346 -24.10 30.74 20.72
N GLY A 347 -23.94 31.67 21.66
CA GLY A 347 -25.00 32.55 22.14
C GLY A 347 -26.01 31.86 23.05
N GLN A 348 -25.69 30.68 23.61
CA GLN A 348 -26.55 30.03 24.60
C GLN A 348 -26.41 30.74 25.94
N ASP A 349 -27.54 31.03 26.58
CA ASP A 349 -27.59 31.60 27.93
C ASP A 349 -28.42 30.71 28.87
N LYS A 350 -28.19 30.85 30.19
CA LYS A 350 -28.98 30.18 31.25
C LYS A 350 -29.17 28.66 31.05
N TYR A 351 -28.23 28.00 30.37
CA TYR A 351 -28.35 26.61 29.93
C TYR A 351 -28.01 25.59 31.02
N LEU A 352 -27.40 25.99 32.14
CA LEU A 352 -26.91 25.09 33.20
C LEU A 352 -27.98 24.13 33.74
N LEU A 353 -29.22 24.61 33.93
CA LEU A 353 -30.32 23.74 34.37
C LEU A 353 -30.64 22.67 33.32
N GLY A 354 -30.62 23.04 32.03
CA GLY A 354 -30.81 22.11 30.93
C GLY A 354 -29.66 21.11 30.84
N LEU A 355 -28.42 21.58 30.95
CA LEU A 355 -27.20 20.77 30.90
C LEU A 355 -27.18 19.74 32.05
N ASN A 356 -27.44 20.17 33.28
CA ASN A 356 -27.51 19.27 34.44
C ASN A 356 -28.62 18.22 34.28
N ASN A 357 -29.75 18.58 33.66
CA ASN A 357 -30.81 17.61 33.37
C ASN A 357 -30.37 16.57 32.33
N LEU A 358 -29.61 16.97 31.30
CA LEU A 358 -29.05 16.03 30.32
C LEU A 358 -28.02 15.08 30.95
N VAL A 359 -27.20 15.59 31.88
CA VAL A 359 -26.24 14.78 32.64
C VAL A 359 -26.95 13.77 33.53
N GLN A 360 -27.91 14.21 34.34
CA GLN A 360 -28.71 13.31 35.19
C GLN A 360 -29.51 12.28 34.40
N SER A 361 -29.84 12.58 33.14
CA SER A 361 -30.55 11.66 32.24
C SER A 361 -29.62 10.67 31.53
N GLY A 362 -28.30 10.76 31.71
CA GLY A 362 -27.30 9.91 31.04
C GLY A 362 -27.16 10.17 29.54
N ILE A 363 -27.64 11.32 29.04
CA ILE A 363 -27.53 11.70 27.62
C ILE A 363 -26.19 12.41 27.36
N VAL A 364 -25.76 13.22 28.33
CA VAL A 364 -24.47 13.92 28.31
C VAL A 364 -23.67 13.41 29.49
N GLN A 365 -22.38 13.17 29.31
CA GLN A 365 -21.45 12.87 30.40
C GLN A 365 -20.72 14.16 30.77
N ASP A 366 -20.60 14.42 32.07
CA ASP A 366 -19.70 15.45 32.60
C ASP A 366 -18.32 14.87 32.92
N TYR A 367 -17.29 15.67 32.68
CA TYR A 367 -15.89 15.32 32.93
C TYR A 367 -15.29 16.40 33.84
N PRO A 368 -15.41 16.26 35.18
CA PRO A 368 -14.83 17.22 36.10
C PRO A 368 -13.29 17.18 36.08
N PRO A 369 -12.61 18.25 36.51
CA PRO A 369 -11.17 18.27 36.69
C PRO A 369 -10.66 17.14 37.58
N LEU A 370 -9.54 16.53 37.19
CA LEU A 370 -8.96 15.38 37.87
C LEU A 370 -7.69 15.80 38.60
N CYS A 371 -7.72 15.77 39.93
CA CYS A 371 -6.67 16.33 40.80
C CYS A 371 -6.02 15.26 41.69
N ASP A 372 -4.69 15.29 41.82
CA ASP A 372 -3.98 14.62 42.92
C ASP A 372 -4.06 15.50 44.18
N ILE A 373 -3.42 15.09 45.28
CA ILE A 373 -3.43 15.83 46.54
C ILE A 373 -2.89 17.25 46.36
N LYS A 374 -3.57 18.22 46.99
CA LYS A 374 -3.15 19.62 46.98
C LYS A 374 -1.71 19.77 47.48
N GLY A 375 -0.94 20.60 46.77
CA GLY A 375 0.49 20.81 47.03
C GLY A 375 1.41 19.86 46.27
N SER A 376 0.88 18.85 45.58
CA SER A 376 1.63 18.10 44.58
C SER A 376 1.67 18.83 43.23
N TYR A 377 2.54 18.33 42.36
CA TYR A 377 2.74 18.79 40.99
C TYR A 377 2.58 17.62 40.05
N THR A 378 1.82 17.83 38.97
CA THR A 378 1.63 16.85 37.91
C THR A 378 2.08 17.41 36.57
N ALA A 379 2.62 16.54 35.72
CA ALA A 379 2.99 16.84 34.33
C ALA A 379 2.39 15.78 33.40
N GLN A 380 2.14 16.18 32.15
CA GLN A 380 1.60 15.35 31.06
C GLN A 380 2.40 15.60 29.78
N TYR A 381 2.60 14.53 29.02
CA TYR A 381 2.96 14.57 27.61
C TYR A 381 2.14 13.53 26.87
N GLU A 382 1.76 13.86 25.64
CA GLU A 382 0.89 13.00 24.85
C GLU A 382 1.10 13.18 23.36
N HIS A 383 0.99 12.05 22.65
CA HIS A 383 0.94 12.02 21.20
C HIS A 383 -0.13 11.05 20.72
N SER A 384 -0.89 11.50 19.73
CA SER A 384 -1.65 10.59 18.89
C SER A 384 -0.76 9.79 17.97
N GLN A 385 -0.99 8.49 17.93
CA GLN A 385 -0.27 7.52 17.12
C GLN A 385 -1.28 6.70 16.31
N ASP A 386 -1.01 6.60 15.01
CA ASP A 386 -1.66 5.62 14.14
C ASP A 386 -0.67 4.45 13.93
N PRO A 387 -0.97 3.25 14.47
CA PRO A 387 -0.19 2.04 14.27
C PRO A 387 -0.12 1.63 12.78
N GLN A 388 -0.96 2.13 11.87
CA GLN A 388 -0.84 1.79 10.46
C GLN A 388 0.39 2.41 9.77
N VAL A 389 0.95 3.48 10.31
CA VAL A 389 1.93 4.26 9.57
C VAL A 389 3.28 3.54 9.56
N THR A 390 3.56 2.89 8.44
CA THR A 390 4.86 2.29 8.13
C THR A 390 5.72 3.29 7.37
N ALA A 391 7.01 3.39 7.70
CA ALA A 391 7.86 4.48 7.23
C ALA A 391 8.01 4.44 5.71
N GLN A 392 7.50 5.47 5.03
CA GLN A 392 7.87 5.80 3.66
C GLN A 392 7.99 7.31 3.53
N ASP A 393 9.19 7.85 3.76
CA ASP A 393 9.76 8.97 2.97
C ASP A 393 11.17 9.40 3.45
N ALA A 394 12.13 8.46 3.45
CA ALA A 394 13.53 8.80 3.26
C ALA A 394 13.91 8.52 1.80
N GLN A 395 13.60 9.47 0.90
CA GLN A 395 14.08 9.61 -0.49
C GLN A 395 13.96 8.36 -1.40
N PRO A 396 13.14 8.38 -2.48
CA PRO A 396 13.13 7.31 -3.46
C PRO A 396 14.36 7.44 -4.37
N SER A 397 15.52 6.95 -3.93
CA SER A 397 16.46 6.39 -4.91
C SER A 397 15.93 4.99 -5.22
N GLY A 398 15.41 4.79 -6.44
CA GLY A 398 14.83 3.54 -6.95
C GLY A 398 15.81 2.37 -7.09
N ARG A 399 16.72 2.20 -6.12
CA ARG A 399 17.62 1.06 -5.97
C ARG A 399 17.75 0.73 -4.50
N ILE A 400 17.13 -0.37 -4.13
CA ILE A 400 17.37 -1.04 -2.85
C ILE A 400 18.65 -1.87 -3.00
N ALA A 401 19.47 -1.93 -1.94
CA ALA A 401 20.67 -2.75 -1.96
C ALA A 401 20.32 -4.26 -1.98
N PRO A 402 21.07 -5.10 -2.71
CA PRO A 402 20.87 -6.56 -2.72
C PRO A 402 21.01 -7.16 -1.32
N PRO A 403 20.26 -8.22 -0.97
CA PRO A 403 20.49 -8.96 0.27
C PRO A 403 21.82 -9.76 0.18
N GLU A 404 22.73 -9.49 1.14
CA GLU A 404 24.04 -10.12 1.33
C GLU A 404 25.07 -10.05 0.17
N LYS A 405 26.34 -10.34 0.48
CA LYS A 405 27.52 -10.12 -0.39
C LYS A 405 27.47 -10.94 -1.69
N SER A 406 26.93 -10.36 -2.75
CA SER A 406 27.16 -10.84 -4.12
C SER A 406 28.64 -10.72 -4.49
N ALA A 407 29.18 -11.70 -5.22
CA ALA A 407 30.58 -11.70 -5.69
C ALA A 407 30.87 -10.56 -6.68
N VAL A 408 29.82 -9.98 -7.28
CA VAL A 408 29.88 -8.86 -8.23
C VAL A 408 28.80 -7.86 -7.85
N GLU A 409 29.00 -6.57 -8.15
CA GLU A 409 28.00 -5.53 -7.91
C GLU A 409 26.65 -5.90 -8.57
N ASP A 410 25.64 -6.15 -7.75
CA ASP A 410 24.30 -6.51 -8.22
C ASP A 410 23.52 -5.21 -8.50
N ARG A 411 23.26 -4.97 -9.79
CA ARG A 411 22.62 -3.76 -10.32
C ARG A 411 21.15 -3.99 -10.71
N PHE A 412 20.54 -5.09 -10.28
CA PHE A 412 19.13 -5.37 -10.55
C PHE A 412 18.21 -4.40 -9.81
N PHE A 413 16.96 -4.32 -10.26
CA PHE A 413 15.95 -3.50 -9.59
C PHE A 413 15.33 -4.30 -8.46
N TRP A 414 15.86 -4.13 -7.26
CA TRP A 414 15.33 -4.79 -6.07
C TRP A 414 14.07 -4.10 -5.58
N THR A 415 13.01 -4.88 -5.40
CA THR A 415 11.73 -4.46 -4.85
C THR A 415 11.29 -5.41 -3.73
N TYR A 416 10.57 -4.87 -2.74
CA TYR A 416 9.79 -5.65 -1.78
C TYR A 416 8.29 -5.56 -2.07
N THR A 417 7.93 -5.07 -3.26
CA THR A 417 6.54 -5.00 -3.70
C THR A 417 5.99 -6.38 -4.08
N GLU A 418 4.72 -6.67 -3.81
CA GLU A 418 4.08 -7.90 -4.29
C GLU A 418 4.06 -7.91 -5.83
N GLU A 419 3.97 -9.10 -6.42
CA GLU A 419 3.74 -9.25 -7.86
C GLU A 419 2.45 -8.52 -8.30
N PRO A 420 2.53 -7.56 -9.25
CA PRO A 420 1.38 -6.73 -9.65
C PRO A 420 0.21 -7.54 -10.21
N HIS A 421 0.45 -8.75 -10.70
CA HIS A 421 -0.57 -9.63 -11.25
C HIS A 421 -1.57 -10.15 -10.22
N ARG A 422 -1.14 -10.41 -8.97
CA ARG A 422 -2.05 -10.87 -7.91
C ARG A 422 -3.04 -9.77 -7.54
N SER A 423 -2.56 -8.55 -7.30
CA SER A 423 -3.39 -7.40 -6.95
C SER A 423 -4.34 -7.02 -8.10
N ARG A 424 -3.85 -7.00 -9.34
CA ARG A 424 -4.67 -6.69 -10.52
C ARG A 424 -5.75 -7.74 -10.77
N ARG A 425 -5.44 -9.04 -10.63
CA ARG A 425 -6.43 -10.13 -10.68
C ARG A 425 -7.57 -9.92 -9.69
N LEU A 426 -7.27 -9.62 -8.43
CA LEU A 426 -8.28 -9.38 -7.39
C LEU A 426 -9.17 -8.18 -7.71
N ALA A 427 -8.58 -7.09 -8.21
CA ALA A 427 -9.31 -5.92 -8.64
C ALA A 427 -10.23 -6.20 -9.85
N ILE A 428 -9.75 -6.96 -10.83
CA ILE A 428 -10.53 -7.37 -12.00
C ILE A 428 -11.69 -8.28 -11.58
N ILE A 429 -11.46 -9.28 -10.71
CA ILE A 429 -12.54 -10.16 -10.22
C ILE A 429 -13.62 -9.37 -9.50
N LYS A 430 -13.23 -8.36 -8.71
CA LYS A 430 -14.17 -7.49 -8.00
C LYS A 430 -15.00 -6.62 -8.94
N ALA A 431 -14.40 -6.08 -9.99
CA ALA A 431 -15.07 -5.22 -10.95
C ALA A 431 -15.89 -6.01 -12.00
N HIS A 432 -15.36 -7.15 -12.45
CA HIS A 432 -15.88 -7.99 -13.53
C HIS A 432 -15.90 -9.47 -13.12
N PRO A 433 -16.77 -9.89 -12.19
CA PRO A 433 -16.81 -11.27 -11.71
C PRO A 433 -17.06 -12.30 -12.83
N GLU A 434 -17.65 -11.89 -13.95
CA GLU A 434 -17.87 -12.72 -15.14
C GLU A 434 -16.59 -13.24 -15.81
N VAL A 435 -15.42 -12.64 -15.59
CA VAL A 435 -14.15 -13.11 -16.18
C VAL A 435 -13.84 -14.55 -15.75
N THR A 436 -14.27 -14.95 -14.56
CA THR A 436 -14.09 -16.31 -14.03
C THR A 436 -14.79 -17.38 -14.87
N LYS A 437 -15.82 -17.00 -15.64
CA LYS A 437 -16.53 -17.90 -16.57
C LYS A 437 -15.68 -18.26 -17.78
N LEU A 438 -14.61 -17.52 -18.05
CA LEU A 438 -13.67 -17.81 -19.13
C LEU A 438 -12.70 -18.94 -18.77
N CYS A 439 -12.57 -19.30 -17.48
CA CYS A 439 -11.65 -20.33 -17.02
C CYS A 439 -12.01 -21.73 -17.52
N GLY A 440 -11.00 -22.60 -17.58
CA GLY A 440 -11.15 -24.02 -17.86
C GLY A 440 -10.59 -24.46 -19.21
N PRO A 441 -10.80 -25.74 -19.58
CA PRO A 441 -10.05 -26.35 -20.66
C PRO A 441 -10.44 -25.82 -22.05
N GLU A 442 -9.47 -25.90 -22.96
CA GLU A 442 -9.53 -25.59 -24.38
C GLU A 442 -9.13 -26.82 -25.21
N PRO A 443 -10.11 -27.63 -25.66
CA PRO A 443 -9.86 -28.83 -26.45
C PRO A 443 -9.18 -28.58 -27.78
N LEU A 444 -9.19 -27.36 -28.33
CA LEU A 444 -8.52 -27.05 -29.59
C LEU A 444 -7.00 -27.27 -29.50
N THR A 445 -6.41 -27.08 -28.32
CA THR A 445 -4.97 -27.18 -28.07
C THR A 445 -4.39 -28.53 -28.54
N LYS A 446 -5.07 -29.65 -28.30
CA LYS A 446 -4.58 -30.98 -28.70
C LYS A 446 -4.52 -31.19 -30.22
N TYR A 447 -5.43 -30.55 -30.97
CA TYR A 447 -5.45 -30.67 -32.44
C TYR A 447 -4.37 -29.81 -33.07
N VAL A 448 -4.12 -28.61 -32.52
CA VAL A 448 -3.01 -27.75 -32.95
C VAL A 448 -1.68 -28.45 -32.69
N VAL A 449 -1.48 -28.99 -31.47
CA VAL A 449 -0.29 -29.78 -31.11
C VAL A 449 -0.09 -30.94 -32.09
N LEU A 450 -1.13 -31.74 -32.36
CA LEU A 450 -1.04 -32.85 -33.30
C LEU A 450 -0.62 -32.40 -34.70
N GLY A 451 -1.20 -31.31 -35.21
CA GLY A 451 -0.87 -30.75 -36.51
C GLY A 451 0.59 -30.28 -36.58
N VAL A 452 1.07 -29.56 -35.57
CA VAL A 452 2.43 -29.01 -35.54
C VAL A 452 3.48 -30.10 -35.33
N VAL A 453 3.23 -31.09 -34.47
CA VAL A 453 4.10 -32.27 -34.33
C VAL A 453 4.20 -33.04 -35.65
N SER A 454 3.06 -33.23 -36.32
CA SER A 454 3.04 -33.92 -37.63
C SER A 454 3.82 -33.15 -38.69
N LEU A 455 3.71 -31.82 -38.72
CA LEU A 455 4.47 -30.96 -39.63
C LEU A 455 5.98 -31.09 -39.37
N GLN A 456 6.40 -31.07 -38.11
CA GLN A 456 7.82 -31.22 -37.78
C GLN A 456 8.36 -32.59 -38.17
N ILE A 457 7.62 -33.67 -37.91
CA ILE A 457 8.02 -35.02 -38.32
C ILE A 457 8.12 -35.12 -39.85
N LEU A 458 7.17 -34.52 -40.57
CA LEU A 458 7.20 -34.48 -42.03
C LEU A 458 8.44 -33.74 -42.55
N CYS A 459 8.74 -32.56 -42.01
CA CYS A 459 9.94 -31.79 -42.40
C CYS A 459 11.23 -32.57 -42.07
N ALA A 460 11.32 -33.19 -40.89
CA ALA A 460 12.45 -34.00 -40.49
C ALA A 460 12.66 -35.19 -41.45
N TYR A 461 11.58 -35.87 -41.84
CA TYR A 461 11.61 -36.95 -42.82
C TYR A 461 12.02 -36.46 -44.22
N LEU A 462 11.49 -35.32 -44.68
CA LEU A 462 11.83 -34.76 -45.98
C LEU A 462 13.31 -34.34 -46.07
N LEU A 463 13.89 -33.87 -44.97
CA LEU A 463 15.30 -33.46 -44.88
C LEU A 463 16.27 -34.60 -44.57
N ARG A 464 15.81 -35.86 -44.47
CA ARG A 464 16.65 -37.00 -44.05
C ARG A 464 17.95 -37.20 -44.85
N ASN A 465 17.99 -36.79 -46.11
CA ASN A 465 19.16 -36.91 -46.98
C ASN A 465 19.79 -35.56 -47.32
N THR A 466 19.43 -34.51 -46.58
CA THR A 466 19.90 -33.16 -46.80
C THR A 466 20.89 -32.80 -45.70
N SER A 467 22.08 -32.34 -46.08
CA SER A 467 23.08 -31.91 -45.10
C SER A 467 22.60 -30.70 -44.29
N MET A 468 22.84 -30.72 -42.97
CA MET A 468 22.57 -29.59 -42.08
C MET A 468 23.21 -28.26 -42.50
N LEU A 469 24.32 -28.32 -43.26
CA LEU A 469 25.01 -27.14 -43.77
C LEU A 469 24.38 -26.57 -45.06
N SER A 470 23.40 -27.26 -45.64
CA SER A 470 22.71 -26.76 -46.83
C SER A 470 21.75 -25.62 -46.49
N TRP A 471 21.59 -24.70 -47.44
CA TRP A 471 20.65 -23.60 -47.28
C TRP A 471 19.20 -24.07 -47.15
N THR A 472 18.79 -25.11 -47.90
CA THR A 472 17.44 -25.68 -47.79
C THR A 472 17.18 -26.18 -46.37
N PHE A 473 18.12 -26.93 -45.79
CA PHE A 473 17.99 -27.42 -44.42
C PHE A 473 17.88 -26.26 -43.43
N PHE A 474 18.81 -25.31 -43.50
CA PHE A 474 18.84 -24.18 -42.57
C PHE A 474 17.58 -23.30 -42.69
N ALA A 475 17.15 -22.98 -43.92
CA ALA A 475 15.95 -22.18 -44.17
C ALA A 475 14.67 -22.90 -43.69
N THR A 476 14.55 -24.21 -43.92
CA THR A 476 13.42 -25.00 -43.39
C THR A 476 13.45 -25.05 -41.86
N ALA A 477 14.62 -25.28 -41.26
CA ALA A 477 14.78 -25.29 -39.80
C ALA A 477 14.50 -23.92 -39.17
N TYR A 478 14.84 -22.82 -39.83
CA TYR A 478 14.59 -21.47 -39.31
C TYR A 478 13.13 -21.02 -39.52
N VAL A 479 12.57 -21.17 -40.72
CA VAL A 479 11.24 -20.61 -41.03
C VAL A 479 10.13 -21.52 -40.51
N ILE A 480 10.20 -22.83 -40.80
CA ILE A 480 9.16 -23.79 -40.41
C ILE A 480 9.49 -24.41 -39.06
N GLY A 481 10.72 -24.90 -38.90
CA GLY A 481 11.24 -25.50 -37.68
C GLY A 481 11.07 -24.61 -36.45
N ALA A 482 11.76 -23.48 -36.43
CA ALA A 482 11.80 -22.58 -35.28
C ALA A 482 10.42 -22.02 -34.93
N THR A 483 9.61 -21.62 -35.93
CA THR A 483 8.21 -21.19 -35.71
C THR A 483 7.36 -22.29 -35.09
N SER A 484 7.49 -23.53 -35.56
CA SER A 484 6.76 -24.67 -35.00
C SER A 484 7.22 -25.02 -33.59
N ASN A 485 8.52 -24.96 -33.31
CA ASN A 485 9.04 -25.25 -31.99
C ASN A 485 8.68 -24.13 -31.00
N GLN A 486 8.63 -22.87 -31.44
CA GLN A 486 8.04 -21.77 -30.67
C GLN A 486 6.57 -22.06 -30.30
N ASN A 487 5.78 -22.53 -31.28
CA ASN A 487 4.41 -22.96 -31.02
C ASN A 487 4.36 -24.11 -30.00
N LEU A 488 5.20 -25.14 -30.13
CA LEU A 488 5.21 -26.29 -29.20
C LEU A 488 5.74 -25.95 -27.80
N PHE A 489 6.71 -25.05 -27.67
CA PHE A 489 7.16 -24.53 -26.38
C PHE A 489 5.98 -23.90 -25.63
N LEU A 490 5.20 -23.06 -26.33
CA LEU A 490 4.05 -22.39 -25.74
C LEU A 490 2.81 -23.28 -25.61
N ALA A 491 2.69 -24.33 -26.43
CA ALA A 491 1.70 -25.37 -26.19
C ALA A 491 1.99 -26.10 -24.86
N ILE A 492 3.25 -26.46 -24.61
CA ILE A 492 3.67 -27.11 -23.36
C ILE A 492 3.49 -26.16 -22.17
N HIS A 493 3.71 -24.85 -22.36
CA HIS A 493 3.32 -23.81 -21.42
C HIS A 493 1.83 -23.90 -21.08
N GLU A 494 0.93 -23.77 -22.06
CA GLU A 494 -0.53 -23.85 -21.84
C GLU A 494 -0.96 -25.17 -21.17
N ILE A 495 -0.39 -26.29 -21.62
CA ILE A 495 -0.68 -27.62 -21.06
C ILE A 495 -0.20 -27.73 -19.60
N SER A 496 0.85 -26.99 -19.22
CA SER A 496 1.36 -26.91 -17.85
C SER A 496 0.40 -26.21 -16.87
N HIS A 497 -0.60 -25.49 -17.38
CA HIS A 497 -1.72 -24.96 -16.60
C HIS A 497 -2.95 -25.89 -16.61
N ASN A 498 -2.81 -27.10 -17.13
CA ASN A 498 -3.91 -28.07 -17.33
C ASN A 498 -5.01 -27.59 -18.28
N LEU A 499 -4.68 -26.69 -19.21
CA LEU A 499 -5.70 -26.09 -20.07
C LEU A 499 -6.09 -26.96 -21.26
N ALA A 500 -5.41 -28.06 -21.59
CA ALA A 500 -5.85 -28.91 -22.72
C ALA A 500 -6.94 -29.92 -22.31
N PHE A 501 -6.92 -30.39 -21.07
CA PHE A 501 -7.88 -31.38 -20.54
C PHE A 501 -8.19 -31.12 -19.06
N ARG A 502 -9.32 -31.61 -18.56
CA ARG A 502 -9.57 -31.61 -17.11
C ARG A 502 -8.66 -32.57 -16.33
N SER A 503 -8.16 -33.62 -16.97
CA SER A 503 -7.27 -34.60 -16.33
C SER A 503 -5.82 -34.12 -16.36
N ALA A 504 -5.20 -33.96 -15.18
CA ALA A 504 -3.79 -33.60 -15.07
C ALA A 504 -2.88 -34.63 -15.76
N MET A 505 -3.19 -35.93 -15.68
CA MET A 505 -2.42 -36.97 -16.37
C MET A 505 -2.53 -36.86 -17.88
N ALA A 506 -3.72 -36.58 -18.42
CA ALA A 506 -3.91 -36.38 -19.85
C ALA A 506 -3.11 -35.18 -20.37
N ASN A 507 -3.06 -34.09 -19.61
CA ASN A 507 -2.18 -32.95 -19.92
C ASN A 507 -0.71 -33.36 -19.91
N ARG A 508 -0.23 -34.09 -18.89
CA ARG A 508 1.16 -34.57 -18.84
C ARG A 508 1.53 -35.43 -20.05
N LEU A 509 0.66 -36.34 -20.45
CA LEU A 509 0.89 -37.18 -21.63
C LEU A 509 0.91 -36.37 -22.93
N LEU A 510 0.00 -35.39 -23.08
CA LEU A 510 0.01 -34.49 -24.24
C LEU A 510 1.27 -33.60 -24.26
N ALA A 511 1.74 -33.13 -23.11
CA ALA A 511 2.98 -32.36 -23.01
C ALA A 511 4.21 -33.19 -23.43
N ILE A 512 4.27 -34.47 -23.08
CA ILE A 512 5.32 -35.39 -23.55
C ILE A 512 5.23 -35.60 -25.07
N PHE A 513 4.02 -35.70 -25.63
CA PHE A 513 3.83 -35.80 -27.07
C PHE A 513 4.22 -34.51 -27.82
N ALA A 514 3.83 -33.35 -27.30
CA ALA A 514 4.23 -32.04 -27.84
C ALA A 514 5.75 -31.83 -27.79
N ASN A 515 6.44 -32.50 -26.86
CA ASN A 515 7.89 -32.43 -26.68
C ASN A 515 8.68 -33.16 -27.76
N LEU A 516 8.09 -34.12 -28.48
CA LEU A 516 8.84 -34.98 -29.42
C LEU A 516 9.69 -34.18 -30.43
N PRO A 517 9.16 -33.13 -31.10
CA PRO A 517 9.93 -32.34 -32.06
C PRO A 517 10.99 -31.41 -31.45
N ILE A 518 11.03 -31.30 -30.12
CA ILE A 518 12.03 -30.47 -29.44
C ILE A 518 13.39 -31.20 -29.41
N GLY A 519 13.39 -32.54 -29.48
CA GLY A 519 14.59 -33.38 -29.52
C GLY A 519 15.26 -33.57 -28.15
N LEU A 520 14.72 -32.97 -27.09
CA LEU A 520 15.22 -33.09 -25.71
C LEU A 520 14.03 -33.21 -24.73
N PRO A 521 14.10 -34.07 -23.71
CA PRO A 521 12.98 -34.33 -22.79
C PRO A 521 12.85 -33.22 -21.74
N TYR A 522 12.18 -32.12 -22.08
CA TYR A 522 12.11 -30.94 -21.21
C TYR A 522 10.73 -30.72 -20.56
N SER A 523 9.63 -31.18 -21.17
CA SER A 523 8.27 -30.83 -20.75
C SER A 523 7.91 -31.27 -19.33
N ALA A 524 8.43 -32.42 -18.87
CA ALA A 524 8.24 -32.87 -17.49
C ALA A 524 8.89 -31.93 -16.45
N ALA A 525 10.09 -31.43 -16.76
CA ALA A 525 10.83 -30.53 -15.88
C ALA A 525 10.26 -29.11 -15.96
N PHE A 526 9.80 -28.67 -17.13
CA PHE A 526 9.28 -27.32 -17.36
C PHE A 526 8.10 -26.98 -16.44
N ARG A 527 7.13 -27.89 -16.28
CA ARG A 527 5.90 -27.61 -15.51
C ARG A 527 6.15 -27.09 -14.08
N PRO A 528 6.89 -27.78 -13.19
CA PRO A 528 7.12 -27.29 -11.83
C PRO A 528 7.87 -25.95 -11.79
N TYR A 529 8.82 -25.72 -12.70
CA TYR A 529 9.51 -24.43 -12.82
C TYR A 529 8.55 -23.32 -13.19
N HIS A 530 7.79 -23.53 -14.27
CA HIS A 530 6.86 -22.58 -14.81
C HIS A 530 5.76 -22.18 -13.81
N LEU A 531 5.19 -23.17 -13.11
CA LEU A 531 4.19 -22.91 -12.07
C LEU A 531 4.80 -22.20 -10.85
N THR A 532 6.07 -22.42 -10.55
CA THR A 532 6.78 -21.70 -9.47
C THR A 532 7.04 -20.25 -9.89
N HIS A 533 7.41 -20.01 -11.15
CA HIS A 533 7.59 -18.69 -11.74
C HIS A 533 6.31 -17.84 -11.62
N HIS A 534 5.15 -18.37 -12.03
CA HIS A 534 3.86 -17.68 -11.85
C HIS A 534 3.45 -17.42 -10.39
N LYS A 535 4.01 -18.15 -9.43
CA LYS A 535 3.69 -17.96 -8.00
C LYS A 535 4.72 -17.11 -7.25
N SER A 536 5.90 -16.94 -7.85
CA SER A 536 7.08 -16.40 -7.18
C SER A 536 7.84 -15.47 -8.13
N LEU A 537 7.12 -14.75 -9.01
CA LEU A 537 7.72 -13.91 -10.06
C LEU A 537 8.72 -12.92 -9.45
N GLY A 538 9.94 -12.91 -9.98
CA GLY A 538 10.98 -12.01 -9.49
C GLY A 538 11.59 -12.42 -8.14
N VAL A 539 11.19 -13.51 -7.48
CA VAL A 539 11.77 -13.93 -6.20
C VAL A 539 13.11 -14.66 -6.40
N THR A 540 14.15 -14.12 -5.77
CA THR A 540 15.51 -14.68 -5.83
C THR A 540 15.55 -16.08 -5.24
N GLY A 541 16.19 -17.02 -5.96
CA GLY A 541 16.32 -18.41 -5.53
C GLY A 541 15.09 -19.30 -5.84
N LEU A 542 13.98 -18.71 -6.28
CA LEU A 542 12.76 -19.44 -6.66
C LEU A 542 12.41 -19.26 -8.14
N ASP A 543 12.48 -18.03 -8.64
CA ASP A 543 12.24 -17.71 -10.05
C ASP A 543 13.49 -18.01 -10.90
N THR A 544 13.44 -19.11 -11.64
CA THR A 544 14.53 -19.58 -12.50
C THR A 544 14.71 -18.74 -13.77
N ASP A 545 13.77 -17.85 -14.08
CA ASP A 545 13.84 -17.00 -15.27
C ASP A 545 14.66 -15.74 -15.02
N LEU A 546 15.03 -15.45 -13.77
CA LEU A 546 15.90 -14.35 -13.38
C LEU A 546 17.37 -14.65 -13.73
N PRO A 547 18.05 -13.77 -14.48
CA PRO A 547 19.49 -13.87 -14.60
C PRO A 547 20.19 -13.62 -13.26
N THR A 548 21.27 -14.36 -13.05
CA THR A 548 22.21 -14.14 -11.95
C THR A 548 23.03 -12.87 -12.17
N ALA A 549 23.57 -12.29 -11.09
CA ALA A 549 24.45 -11.11 -11.19
C ALA A 549 25.71 -11.41 -12.01
N VAL A 550 26.21 -12.65 -11.97
CA VAL A 550 27.36 -13.11 -12.77
C VAL A 550 27.02 -13.13 -14.26
N GLU A 551 25.89 -13.73 -14.66
CA GLU A 551 25.42 -13.71 -16.05
C GLU A 551 25.26 -12.27 -16.54
N ALA A 552 24.60 -11.42 -15.75
CA ALA A 552 24.36 -10.04 -16.14
C ALA A 552 25.65 -9.22 -16.25
N PHE A 553 26.66 -9.47 -15.41
CA PHE A 553 27.95 -8.79 -15.50
C PHE A 553 28.69 -9.13 -16.80
N PHE A 554 28.73 -10.41 -17.19
CA PHE A 554 29.45 -10.82 -18.41
C PHE A 554 28.69 -10.51 -19.71
N LEU A 555 27.35 -10.54 -19.66
CA LEU A 555 26.52 -10.45 -20.85
C LEU A 555 25.99 -9.04 -21.14
N ASP A 556 26.10 -8.09 -20.21
CA ASP A 556 25.59 -6.72 -20.38
C ASP A 556 26.54 -5.82 -21.22
N SER A 557 26.82 -6.27 -22.45
CA SER A 557 27.54 -5.53 -23.49
C SER A 557 26.88 -5.78 -24.85
N LEU A 558 27.20 -5.02 -25.89
CA LEU A 558 26.60 -5.26 -27.22
C LEU A 558 26.81 -6.70 -27.73
N LEU A 559 28.05 -7.22 -27.60
CA LEU A 559 28.35 -8.60 -27.98
C LEU A 559 27.77 -9.63 -27.00
N GLY A 560 27.78 -9.31 -25.70
CA GLY A 560 27.20 -10.17 -24.67
C GLY A 560 25.68 -10.34 -24.81
N LYS A 561 24.96 -9.26 -25.12
CA LYS A 561 23.51 -9.27 -25.34
C LYS A 561 23.15 -9.98 -26.64
N ALA A 562 23.93 -9.75 -27.70
CA ALA A 562 23.79 -10.52 -28.95
C ALA A 562 24.02 -12.02 -28.72
N PHE A 563 25.02 -12.38 -27.91
CA PHE A 563 25.27 -13.76 -27.50
C PHE A 563 24.08 -14.32 -26.69
N PHE A 564 23.61 -13.58 -25.68
CA PHE A 564 22.45 -13.98 -24.88
C PHE A 564 21.22 -14.25 -25.75
N CYS A 565 20.85 -13.33 -26.65
CA CYS A 565 19.69 -13.52 -27.54
C CYS A 565 19.88 -14.62 -28.58
N THR A 566 21.11 -14.96 -28.94
CA THR A 566 21.41 -16.07 -29.87
C THR A 566 21.36 -17.43 -29.17
N PHE A 567 21.79 -17.49 -27.91
CA PHE A 567 21.92 -18.74 -27.14
C PHE A 567 20.89 -18.84 -26.02
N GLN A 568 19.78 -18.10 -26.15
CA GLN A 568 18.85 -17.83 -25.06
C GLN A 568 18.26 -19.12 -24.47
N ILE A 569 17.92 -20.07 -25.34
CA ILE A 569 17.37 -21.37 -24.94
C ILE A 569 18.26 -22.13 -23.94
N PHE A 570 19.59 -21.96 -24.02
CA PHE A 570 20.50 -22.62 -23.09
C PHE A 570 20.47 -21.98 -21.71
N PHE A 571 20.28 -20.67 -21.61
CA PHE A 571 20.12 -20.02 -20.31
C PHE A 571 18.86 -20.52 -19.60
N TYR A 572 17.73 -20.64 -20.31
CA TYR A 572 16.49 -21.19 -19.74
C TYR A 572 16.57 -22.69 -19.44
N ALA A 573 17.33 -23.46 -20.22
CA ALA A 573 17.51 -24.89 -19.97
C ALA A 573 18.47 -25.18 -18.81
N VAL A 574 19.54 -24.39 -18.68
CA VAL A 574 20.67 -24.68 -17.77
C VAL A 574 20.54 -23.97 -16.43
N ARG A 575 20.08 -22.72 -16.40
CA ARG A 575 19.98 -21.94 -15.16
C ARG A 575 19.16 -22.63 -14.07
N PRO A 576 18.00 -23.27 -14.36
CA PRO A 576 17.23 -23.97 -13.33
C PRO A 576 18.08 -24.99 -12.56
N MET A 577 18.98 -25.71 -13.23
CA MET A 577 19.85 -26.73 -12.59
C MET A 577 20.77 -26.16 -11.49
N PHE A 578 21.03 -24.85 -11.47
CA PHE A 578 21.89 -24.18 -10.50
C PHE A 578 21.13 -23.33 -9.48
N ILE A 579 19.89 -22.95 -9.76
CA ILE A 579 19.08 -22.09 -8.87
C ILE A 579 18.17 -22.93 -7.99
N TYR A 580 17.37 -23.80 -8.61
CA TYR A 580 16.38 -24.62 -7.94
C TYR A 580 16.16 -25.88 -8.77
N SER A 581 16.31 -27.07 -8.20
CA SER A 581 16.08 -28.34 -8.92
C SER A 581 14.93 -29.12 -8.26
N PRO A 582 13.76 -29.25 -8.90
CA PRO A 582 12.65 -30.04 -8.42
C PRO A 582 13.01 -31.53 -8.39
N PRO A 583 12.37 -32.31 -7.50
CA PRO A 583 12.66 -33.73 -7.39
C PRO A 583 12.31 -34.48 -8.68
N PHE A 584 13.19 -35.40 -9.08
CA PHE A 584 12.97 -36.26 -10.22
C PHE A 584 11.84 -37.26 -9.93
N THR A 585 10.88 -37.39 -10.85
CA THR A 585 9.69 -38.26 -10.70
C THR A 585 9.56 -39.27 -11.84
N SER A 586 8.65 -40.24 -11.70
CA SER A 586 8.36 -41.23 -12.75
C SER A 586 7.95 -40.60 -14.09
N ILE A 587 7.33 -39.41 -14.08
CA ILE A 587 6.98 -38.67 -15.30
C ILE A 587 8.22 -38.18 -16.05
N HIS A 588 9.31 -37.83 -15.34
CA HIS A 588 10.57 -37.46 -15.97
C HIS A 588 11.22 -38.67 -16.65
N LEU A 589 11.20 -39.84 -15.99
CA LEU A 589 11.67 -41.08 -16.58
C LEU A 589 10.86 -41.46 -17.83
N LEU A 590 9.53 -41.30 -17.77
CA LEU A 590 8.64 -41.53 -18.90
C LEU A 590 8.97 -40.58 -20.06
N ASN A 591 9.11 -39.28 -19.81
CA ASN A 591 9.46 -38.30 -20.84
C ASN A 591 10.79 -38.64 -21.50
N LEU A 592 11.81 -39.00 -20.71
CA LEU A 592 13.12 -39.42 -21.21
C LEU A 592 13.03 -40.68 -22.07
N ALA A 593 12.35 -41.72 -21.59
CA ALA A 593 12.19 -42.97 -22.32
C ALA A 593 11.44 -42.77 -23.65
N VAL A 594 10.36 -41.98 -23.64
CA VAL A 594 9.57 -41.67 -24.84
C VAL A 594 10.39 -40.85 -25.84
N GLN A 595 11.12 -39.83 -25.39
CA GLN A 595 11.95 -39.00 -26.27
C GLN A 595 13.06 -39.84 -26.94
N LEU A 596 13.83 -40.61 -26.15
CA LEU A 596 14.91 -41.45 -26.70
C LEU A 596 14.38 -42.52 -27.65
N SER A 597 13.23 -43.12 -27.32
CA SER A 597 12.58 -44.10 -28.20
C SER A 597 12.11 -43.48 -29.51
N PHE A 598 11.54 -42.28 -29.46
CA PHE A 598 11.12 -41.54 -30.64
C PHE A 598 12.30 -41.13 -31.53
N ASP A 599 13.35 -40.55 -30.94
CA ASP A 599 14.53 -40.13 -31.70
C ASP A 599 15.22 -41.32 -32.37
N TYR A 600 15.35 -42.43 -31.65
CA TYR A 600 15.84 -43.69 -32.20
C TYR A 600 14.96 -44.19 -33.35
N ALA A 601 13.64 -44.26 -33.15
CA ALA A 601 12.71 -44.70 -34.18
C ALA A 601 12.75 -43.81 -35.43
N LEU A 602 12.87 -42.49 -35.25
CA LEU A 602 12.96 -41.53 -36.36
C LEU A 602 14.21 -41.77 -37.22
N VAL A 603 15.36 -42.01 -36.58
CA VAL A 603 16.61 -42.37 -37.28
C VAL A 603 16.46 -43.67 -38.05
N GLN A 604 15.86 -44.70 -37.44
CA GLN A 604 15.64 -45.99 -38.11
C GLN A 604 14.70 -45.88 -39.31
N ILE A 605 13.57 -45.17 -39.16
CA ILE A 605 12.59 -44.94 -40.24
C ILE A 605 13.23 -44.15 -41.40
N CYS A 606 14.20 -43.27 -41.09
CA CYS A 606 14.93 -42.47 -42.07
C CYS A 606 16.18 -43.17 -42.63
N GLY A 607 16.27 -44.51 -42.55
CA GLY A 607 17.36 -45.28 -43.13
C GLY A 607 18.71 -45.14 -42.41
N GLY A 608 18.68 -44.89 -41.10
CA GLY A 608 19.88 -44.69 -40.27
C GLY A 608 20.45 -43.27 -40.34
N SER A 609 19.81 -42.34 -41.05
CA SER A 609 20.25 -40.95 -41.12
C SER A 609 19.97 -40.20 -39.82
N ILE A 610 20.96 -39.44 -39.35
CA ILE A 610 20.84 -38.55 -38.19
C ILE A 610 20.29 -37.16 -38.54
N GLN A 611 20.20 -36.82 -39.84
CA GLN A 611 19.73 -35.49 -40.29
C GLN A 611 18.34 -35.10 -39.75
N PRO A 612 17.35 -36.01 -39.63
CA PRO A 612 16.06 -35.67 -39.03
C PRO A 612 16.19 -35.18 -37.57
N VAL A 613 17.01 -35.84 -36.76
CA VAL A 613 17.25 -35.44 -35.36
C VAL A 613 18.01 -34.11 -35.31
N LEU A 614 19.00 -33.92 -36.18
CA LEU A 614 19.71 -32.64 -36.31
C LEU A 614 18.75 -31.51 -36.70
N TYR A 615 17.75 -31.78 -37.53
CA TYR A 615 16.73 -30.80 -37.90
C TYR A 615 15.88 -30.40 -36.69
N LEU A 616 15.44 -31.36 -35.89
CA LEU A 616 14.66 -31.09 -34.67
C LEU A 616 15.48 -30.26 -33.66
N LEU A 617 16.73 -30.65 -33.42
CA LEU A 617 17.63 -29.92 -32.51
C LEU A 617 17.96 -28.51 -33.02
N MET A 618 18.23 -28.36 -34.33
CA MET A 618 18.47 -27.05 -34.95
C MET A 618 17.22 -26.17 -34.88
N SER A 619 16.04 -26.73 -35.09
CA SER A 619 14.76 -26.02 -34.99
C SER A 619 14.52 -25.51 -33.56
N SER A 620 14.81 -26.32 -32.54
CA SER A 620 14.75 -25.92 -31.12
C SER A 620 15.75 -24.84 -30.77
N PHE A 621 16.99 -24.96 -31.27
CA PHE A 621 18.02 -23.95 -31.05
C PHE A 621 17.59 -22.60 -31.67
N LEU A 622 17.23 -22.62 -32.95
CA LEU A 622 16.81 -21.42 -33.69
C LEU A 622 15.52 -20.80 -33.13
N ALA A 623 14.60 -21.62 -32.60
CA ALA A 623 13.41 -21.13 -31.92
C ALA A 623 13.76 -20.20 -30.78
N GLY A 624 14.68 -20.55 -29.89
CA GLY A 624 15.16 -19.68 -28.81
C GLY A 624 16.40 -18.84 -29.15
N SER A 625 16.62 -18.54 -30.45
CA SER A 625 17.68 -17.65 -30.94
C SER A 625 17.07 -16.32 -31.42
N LEU A 626 17.72 -15.63 -32.38
CA LEU A 626 17.24 -14.40 -33.04
C LEU A 626 16.03 -14.62 -33.97
N HIS A 627 15.03 -15.39 -33.54
CA HIS A 627 13.78 -15.62 -34.25
C HIS A 627 12.74 -14.55 -33.83
N PRO A 628 11.88 -14.04 -34.74
CA PRO A 628 10.90 -13.00 -34.40
C PRO A 628 10.01 -13.32 -33.20
N CYS A 629 9.55 -14.56 -33.06
CA CYS A 629 8.74 -14.98 -31.92
C CYS A 629 9.54 -15.03 -30.60
N ALA A 630 10.85 -15.26 -30.63
CA ALA A 630 11.67 -15.36 -29.42
C ALA A 630 11.75 -14.05 -28.63
N GLY A 631 11.34 -12.92 -29.22
CA GLY A 631 11.28 -11.65 -28.52
C GLY A 631 10.31 -11.68 -27.34
N HIS A 632 9.36 -12.61 -27.28
CA HIS A 632 8.45 -12.78 -26.14
C HIS A 632 9.23 -12.98 -24.83
N PHE A 633 10.27 -13.82 -24.81
CA PHE A 633 11.05 -14.08 -23.60
C PHE A 633 11.71 -12.81 -23.00
N ILE A 634 12.00 -11.81 -23.83
CA ILE A 634 12.55 -10.52 -23.37
C ILE A 634 11.42 -9.57 -23.03
N ALA A 635 10.44 -9.45 -23.92
CA ALA A 635 9.27 -8.58 -23.80
C ALA A 635 8.49 -8.83 -22.50
N GLU A 636 8.40 -10.10 -22.11
CA GLU A 636 7.56 -10.53 -21.01
C GLU A 636 8.15 -10.18 -19.64
N HIS A 637 9.47 -10.06 -19.50
CA HIS A 637 10.10 -9.95 -18.17
C HIS A 637 11.21 -8.90 -18.03
N TYR A 638 11.68 -8.27 -19.11
CA TYR A 638 12.61 -7.16 -19.05
C TYR A 638 11.89 -5.83 -19.24
N PHE A 639 12.24 -4.81 -18.46
CA PHE A 639 11.60 -3.50 -18.57
C PHE A 639 12.39 -2.54 -19.50
N PHE A 640 11.64 -1.72 -20.24
CA PHE A 640 12.15 -0.85 -21.33
C PHE A 640 11.90 0.65 -21.06
N SER A 641 11.75 1.05 -19.79
CA SER A 641 11.27 2.39 -19.36
C SER A 641 12.10 3.60 -19.80
N GLN A 642 13.33 3.40 -20.28
CA GLN A 642 14.23 4.47 -20.74
C GLN A 642 14.48 4.46 -22.26
N VAL A 643 13.64 3.75 -23.03
CA VAL A 643 13.72 3.71 -24.49
C VAL A 643 12.68 4.64 -25.11
N SER A 644 13.08 5.37 -26.15
CA SER A 644 12.16 6.22 -26.91
C SER A 644 11.32 5.37 -27.86
N HIS A 645 10.00 5.40 -27.69
CA HIS A 645 9.00 4.72 -28.53
C HIS A 645 9.02 3.19 -28.47
N GLY A 646 7.91 2.55 -28.82
CA GLY A 646 7.76 1.10 -28.89
C GLY A 646 7.21 0.44 -27.62
N THR A 647 6.88 1.23 -26.60
CA THR A 647 6.35 0.80 -25.30
C THR A 647 5.12 1.61 -24.84
N GLU A 648 4.60 2.50 -25.70
CA GLU A 648 3.44 3.32 -25.41
C GLU A 648 2.23 2.44 -25.07
N SER A 649 1.39 2.88 -24.12
CA SER A 649 0.16 2.17 -23.82
C SER A 649 -0.84 2.27 -24.98
N LEU A 650 -1.76 1.32 -25.09
CA LEU A 650 -2.81 1.38 -26.11
C LEU A 650 -3.66 2.65 -25.97
N GLN A 651 -3.90 3.08 -24.73
CA GLN A 651 -4.60 4.32 -24.42
C GLN A 651 -3.84 5.55 -24.94
N ALA A 652 -2.51 5.60 -24.77
CA ALA A 652 -1.67 6.70 -25.25
C ALA A 652 -1.69 6.80 -26.79
N LEU A 653 -1.64 5.66 -27.50
CA LEU A 653 -1.72 5.62 -28.96
C LEU A 653 -3.06 6.12 -29.51
N GLN A 654 -4.17 5.86 -28.80
CA GLN A 654 -5.51 6.29 -29.22
C GLN A 654 -5.74 7.80 -29.02
N ASN A 655 -5.12 8.41 -28.01
CA ASN A 655 -5.30 9.83 -27.68
C ASN A 655 -3.96 10.62 -27.57
N PRO A 656 -3.26 10.89 -28.70
CA PRO A 656 -1.93 11.52 -28.68
C PRO A 656 -1.89 12.97 -28.14
N LYS A 657 -3.04 13.61 -27.93
CA LYS A 657 -3.17 15.02 -27.50
C LYS A 657 -3.17 15.20 -25.98
N GLU A 658 -3.42 14.14 -25.20
CA GLU A 658 -3.31 14.22 -23.73
C GLU A 658 -1.86 14.21 -23.23
N GLU A 659 -0.93 13.74 -24.07
CA GLU A 659 0.50 13.58 -23.75
C GLU A 659 1.34 14.88 -23.90
N GLN A 660 0.83 15.93 -24.56
CA GLN A 660 1.55 17.20 -24.76
C GLN A 660 1.40 18.23 -23.62
N LYS A 661 0.62 17.92 -22.57
CA LYS A 661 0.79 18.59 -21.29
C LYS A 661 1.97 17.89 -20.61
N SER A 662 3.00 18.66 -20.20
CA SER A 662 4.09 18.19 -19.32
C SER A 662 3.54 17.16 -18.33
N PRO A 663 4.18 15.99 -18.15
CA PRO A 663 3.51 14.82 -17.60
C PRO A 663 2.91 15.22 -16.26
N ALA A 664 1.59 15.27 -16.21
CA ALA A 664 0.92 15.08 -14.94
C ALA A 664 1.40 13.70 -14.49
N PRO A 665 1.88 13.53 -13.24
CA PRO A 665 2.33 12.23 -12.78
C PRO A 665 1.21 11.23 -13.07
N HIS A 666 1.49 10.31 -13.99
CA HIS A 666 0.58 9.24 -14.29
C HIS A 666 0.42 8.44 -12.98
N PRO A 667 -0.76 7.88 -12.66
CA PRO A 667 -0.90 6.99 -11.51
C PRO A 667 0.13 5.83 -11.50
N LEU A 668 0.71 5.52 -12.68
CA LEU A 668 1.78 4.54 -12.89
C LEU A 668 3.22 5.11 -12.74
N ASP A 669 3.41 6.42 -12.73
CA ASP A 669 4.74 7.05 -12.53
C ASP A 669 5.22 6.93 -11.07
N SER A 670 4.30 6.56 -10.17
CA SER A 670 4.56 6.23 -8.76
C SER A 670 4.56 4.73 -8.47
N LEU A 671 4.35 3.89 -9.50
CA LEU A 671 4.41 2.44 -9.38
C LEU A 671 5.81 1.92 -9.68
N PRO A 672 6.23 0.76 -9.11
CA PRO A 672 7.45 0.09 -9.53
C PRO A 672 7.47 -0.10 -11.05
N PRO A 673 8.64 -0.16 -11.69
CA PRO A 673 8.74 -0.30 -13.14
C PRO A 673 7.88 -1.48 -13.63
N PRO A 674 7.20 -1.37 -14.78
CA PRO A 674 6.36 -2.44 -15.31
C PRO A 674 7.19 -3.72 -15.38
N GLU A 675 6.80 -4.72 -14.59
CA GLU A 675 7.58 -5.96 -14.46
C GLU A 675 7.43 -6.86 -15.69
N THR A 676 6.33 -6.68 -16.40
CA THR A 676 5.91 -7.47 -17.56
C THR A 676 5.15 -6.61 -18.58
N TYR A 677 5.30 -6.93 -19.86
CA TYR A 677 4.64 -6.20 -20.95
C TYR A 677 3.83 -7.16 -21.81
N SER A 678 2.61 -6.74 -22.15
CA SER A 678 1.83 -7.41 -23.19
C SER A 678 2.28 -6.96 -24.59
N TYR A 679 2.00 -7.80 -25.60
CA TYR A 679 2.16 -7.59 -27.02
C TYR A 679 0.88 -8.07 -27.71
N TYR A 680 0.25 -7.20 -28.49
CA TYR A 680 -1.04 -7.47 -29.15
C TYR A 680 -0.91 -7.67 -30.66
N GLY A 681 0.31 -7.85 -31.18
CA GLY A 681 0.57 -7.93 -32.61
C GLY A 681 0.37 -9.33 -33.21
N PRO A 682 0.61 -9.47 -34.53
CA PRO A 682 0.22 -10.66 -35.31
C PRO A 682 0.98 -11.94 -34.96
N LEU A 683 2.16 -11.86 -34.33
CA LEU A 683 2.94 -13.06 -33.98
C LEU A 683 2.23 -13.95 -32.95
N ASN A 684 1.29 -13.39 -32.19
CA ASN A 684 0.41 -14.14 -31.27
C ASN A 684 -0.31 -15.31 -31.92
N PHE A 685 -0.58 -15.24 -33.22
CA PHE A 685 -1.19 -16.33 -33.99
C PHE A 685 -0.38 -17.63 -33.90
N PHE A 686 0.95 -17.53 -33.86
CA PHE A 686 1.84 -18.69 -33.78
C PHE A 686 2.14 -19.13 -32.35
N THR A 687 1.82 -18.30 -31.36
CA THR A 687 2.33 -18.42 -29.99
C THR A 687 1.22 -18.47 -28.96
N TYR A 688 0.08 -19.08 -29.29
CA TYR A 688 -1.04 -19.28 -28.36
C TYR A 688 -1.41 -17.99 -27.61
N ASN A 689 -1.44 -16.84 -28.28
CA ASN A 689 -1.74 -15.54 -27.68
C ASN A 689 -0.95 -15.19 -26.40
N VAL A 690 0.21 -15.82 -26.14
CA VAL A 690 1.01 -15.59 -24.91
C VAL A 690 1.45 -14.14 -24.77
N GLY A 691 1.53 -13.40 -25.88
CA GLY A 691 1.80 -11.97 -25.86
C GLY A 691 0.76 -11.18 -25.09
N LEU A 692 -0.47 -11.67 -24.87
CA LEU A 692 -1.37 -11.15 -23.82
C LEU A 692 -0.87 -11.61 -22.44
N HIS A 693 0.36 -11.20 -22.13
CA HIS A 693 1.15 -11.78 -21.06
C HIS A 693 0.68 -11.28 -19.69
N ASN A 694 0.31 -10.01 -19.59
CA ASN A 694 -0.32 -9.48 -18.38
C ASN A 694 -1.63 -10.19 -18.08
N GLU A 695 -2.46 -10.37 -19.09
CA GLU A 695 -3.73 -11.08 -19.01
C GLU A 695 -3.54 -12.53 -18.56
N HIS A 696 -2.54 -13.20 -19.15
CA HIS A 696 -2.17 -14.57 -18.83
C HIS A 696 -1.66 -14.74 -17.39
N HIS A 697 -0.74 -13.89 -16.95
CA HIS A 697 -0.22 -13.93 -15.58
C HIS A 697 -1.31 -13.57 -14.56
N ASP A 698 -2.22 -12.65 -14.89
CA ASP A 698 -3.37 -12.32 -14.04
C ASP A 698 -4.37 -13.46 -13.97
N PHE A 699 -4.55 -14.26 -15.03
CA PHE A 699 -5.49 -15.38 -15.04
C PHE A 699 -4.94 -16.61 -15.77
N PRO A 700 -3.99 -17.36 -15.17
CA PRO A 700 -3.36 -18.53 -15.83
C PRO A 700 -4.32 -19.69 -16.10
N ALA A 701 -5.53 -19.65 -15.51
CA ALA A 701 -6.59 -20.63 -15.73
C ALA A 701 -7.51 -20.27 -16.93
N ILE A 702 -7.31 -19.12 -17.55
CA ILE A 702 -8.02 -18.72 -18.78
C ILE A 702 -7.18 -19.14 -19.99
N PRO A 703 -7.70 -19.98 -20.89
CA PRO A 703 -6.92 -20.47 -22.03
C PRO A 703 -6.68 -19.40 -23.08
N TRP A 704 -5.62 -19.60 -23.86
CA TRP A 704 -5.20 -18.69 -24.93
C TRP A 704 -6.30 -18.20 -25.89
N THR A 705 -7.30 -19.02 -26.19
CA THR A 705 -8.42 -18.66 -27.08
C THR A 705 -9.32 -17.57 -26.50
N ARG A 706 -9.29 -17.38 -25.18
CA ARG A 706 -10.17 -16.49 -24.42
C ARG A 706 -9.44 -15.28 -23.83
N LEU A 707 -8.12 -15.19 -23.96
CA LEU A 707 -7.35 -14.05 -23.45
C LEU A 707 -7.78 -12.71 -24.08
N HIS A 708 -8.11 -12.68 -25.37
CA HIS A 708 -8.64 -11.47 -26.01
C HIS A 708 -9.99 -11.04 -25.44
N GLU A 709 -10.82 -12.01 -25.03
CA GLU A 709 -12.10 -11.72 -24.39
C GLU A 709 -11.91 -11.20 -22.95
N LEU A 710 -10.95 -11.77 -22.21
CA LEU A 710 -10.52 -11.22 -20.92
C LEU A 710 -10.05 -9.77 -21.06
N HIS A 711 -9.19 -9.50 -22.04
CA HIS A 711 -8.73 -8.14 -22.35
C HIS A 711 -9.92 -7.21 -22.65
N ARG A 712 -10.88 -7.66 -23.46
CA ARG A 712 -12.07 -6.88 -23.82
C ARG A 712 -12.94 -6.54 -22.61
N ILE A 713 -13.15 -7.48 -21.69
CA ILE A 713 -13.97 -7.29 -20.48
C ILE A 713 -13.28 -6.30 -19.53
N ALA A 714 -11.99 -6.50 -19.26
CA ALA A 714 -11.23 -5.75 -18.27
C ALA A 714 -10.26 -4.72 -18.89
N ARG A 715 -10.64 -4.12 -20.02
CA ARG A 715 -9.78 -3.24 -20.83
C ARG A 715 -9.20 -2.06 -20.03
N GLU A 716 -9.94 -1.53 -19.07
CA GLU A 716 -9.51 -0.41 -18.23
C GLU A 716 -8.35 -0.78 -17.28
N PHE A 717 -8.10 -2.07 -17.08
CA PHE A 717 -6.97 -2.57 -16.30
C PHE A 717 -5.74 -2.85 -17.17
N TYR A 718 -5.90 -3.03 -18.49
CA TYR A 718 -4.82 -3.42 -19.41
C TYR A 718 -4.42 -2.31 -20.39
N GLU A 719 -5.36 -1.57 -20.98
CA GLU A 719 -5.08 -0.51 -21.97
C GLU A 719 -4.20 0.65 -21.45
N PRO A 720 -4.24 1.02 -20.15
CA PRO A 720 -3.32 2.01 -19.58
C PRO A 720 -1.89 1.48 -19.36
N LEU A 721 -1.67 0.16 -19.36
CA LEU A 721 -0.36 -0.43 -19.14
C LEU A 721 0.53 -0.27 -20.39
N PRO A 722 1.85 -0.09 -20.21
CA PRO A 722 2.76 -0.09 -21.34
C PRO A 722 2.80 -1.48 -21.99
N CYS A 723 2.92 -1.50 -23.31
CA CYS A 723 2.90 -2.73 -24.10
C CYS A 723 3.91 -2.65 -25.25
N HIS A 724 4.43 -3.79 -25.69
CA HIS A 724 5.31 -3.84 -26.86
C HIS A 724 4.51 -3.90 -28.16
N HIS A 725 4.96 -3.15 -29.16
CA HIS A 725 4.33 -3.17 -30.49
C HIS A 725 5.00 -4.14 -31.47
N SER A 726 6.22 -4.61 -31.17
CA SER A 726 6.96 -5.54 -32.02
C SER A 726 8.02 -6.32 -31.24
N TRP A 727 7.92 -7.64 -31.24
CA TRP A 727 8.96 -8.52 -30.67
C TRP A 727 10.28 -8.47 -31.42
N VAL A 728 10.26 -8.22 -32.74
CA VAL A 728 11.50 -7.99 -33.51
C VAL A 728 12.21 -6.73 -33.01
N TRP A 729 11.44 -5.67 -32.76
CA TRP A 729 11.97 -4.43 -32.18
C TRP A 729 12.54 -4.69 -30.77
N VAL A 730 11.82 -5.43 -29.92
CA VAL A 730 12.30 -5.81 -28.58
C VAL A 730 13.68 -6.48 -28.64
N ILE A 731 13.88 -7.47 -29.51
CA ILE A 731 15.18 -8.17 -29.64
C ILE A 731 16.29 -7.18 -30.00
N TRP A 732 16.10 -6.39 -31.06
CA TRP A 732 17.15 -5.50 -31.55
C TRP A 732 17.41 -4.32 -30.62
N THR A 733 16.37 -3.77 -29.99
CA THR A 733 16.52 -2.74 -28.95
C THR A 733 17.24 -3.29 -27.74
N PHE A 734 16.93 -4.51 -27.29
CA PHE A 734 17.65 -5.15 -26.20
C PHE A 734 19.14 -5.30 -26.52
N ILE A 735 19.50 -5.66 -27.76
CA ILE A 735 20.92 -5.82 -28.16
C ILE A 735 21.62 -4.46 -28.31
N LEU A 736 20.99 -3.50 -28.99
CA LEU A 736 21.64 -2.28 -29.49
C LEU A 736 21.53 -1.09 -28.54
N ASP A 737 20.45 -0.97 -27.78
CA ASP A 737 20.24 0.16 -26.87
C ASP A 737 21.08 -0.04 -25.60
N LYS A 738 21.71 1.04 -25.11
CA LYS A 738 22.53 1.02 -23.90
C LYS A 738 21.71 1.14 -22.60
N ASN A 739 20.46 1.58 -22.71
CA ASN A 739 19.56 1.81 -21.59
C ASN A 739 18.75 0.54 -21.22
N VAL A 740 18.83 -0.51 -22.03
CA VAL A 740 18.20 -1.82 -21.77
C VAL A 740 19.26 -2.91 -21.85
N GLY A 741 19.20 -3.85 -20.92
CA GLY A 741 20.17 -4.96 -20.89
C GLY A 741 19.88 -5.95 -19.78
N MET A 742 20.90 -6.73 -19.41
CA MET A 742 20.71 -7.88 -18.53
C MET A 742 20.26 -7.50 -17.12
N TRP A 743 20.54 -6.27 -16.69
CA TRP A 743 20.16 -5.74 -15.37
C TRP A 743 18.74 -5.18 -15.33
N CYS A 744 18.06 -5.07 -16.47
CA CYS A 744 16.70 -4.53 -16.57
C CYS A 744 15.63 -5.57 -16.16
N ARG A 745 15.84 -6.22 -15.02
CA ARG A 745 14.91 -7.16 -14.37
C ARG A 745 14.61 -6.70 -12.96
N VAL A 746 13.39 -6.98 -12.51
CA VAL A 746 12.96 -6.75 -11.13
C VAL A 746 13.24 -8.00 -10.29
N LYS A 747 13.83 -7.83 -9.11
CA LYS A 747 14.15 -8.89 -8.14
C LYS A 747 13.51 -8.62 -6.79
N ARG A 748 13.17 -9.69 -6.07
CA ARG A 748 12.63 -9.70 -4.71
C ARG A 748 13.49 -10.61 -3.86
N ALA A 749 13.74 -10.19 -2.62
CA ALA A 749 14.54 -10.97 -1.66
C ALA A 749 13.73 -12.07 -0.97
N GLN A 750 12.43 -11.86 -0.79
CA GLN A 750 11.53 -12.73 -0.05
C GLN A 750 10.12 -12.70 -0.68
N GLY A 751 9.29 -13.70 -0.39
CA GLY A 751 7.99 -13.94 -1.03
C GLY A 751 7.97 -15.23 -1.86
N GLY A 752 6.84 -15.60 -2.43
CA GLY A 752 6.73 -16.78 -3.31
C GLY A 752 6.48 -18.12 -2.61
N ARG A 753 6.04 -19.11 -3.38
CA ARG A 753 5.75 -20.48 -2.93
C ARG A 753 6.22 -21.49 -3.99
N LEU A 754 6.96 -22.49 -3.55
CA LEU A 754 7.40 -23.61 -4.39
C LEU A 754 6.23 -24.49 -4.80
N VAL A 755 6.18 -24.88 -6.08
CA VAL A 755 5.24 -25.88 -6.58
C VAL A 755 5.94 -27.23 -6.64
N GLY A 756 5.52 -28.17 -5.77
CA GLY A 756 6.01 -29.55 -5.77
C GLY A 756 7.06 -29.91 -4.70
N GLY A 757 7.35 -29.02 -3.74
CA GLY A 757 8.23 -29.30 -2.60
C GLY A 757 7.49 -29.93 -1.43
N GLY A 758 7.34 -31.25 -1.41
CA GLY A 758 6.80 -32.00 -0.27
C GLY A 758 7.91 -32.63 0.56
N GLY A 759 7.91 -32.33 1.87
CA GLY A 759 8.68 -33.06 2.88
C GLY A 759 8.40 -34.57 2.84
N GLY A 760 9.43 -35.35 3.12
CA GLY A 760 9.47 -36.78 2.87
C GLY A 760 8.42 -37.58 3.65
N ASN A 761 7.69 -38.43 2.93
CA ASN A 761 7.78 -39.88 3.12
C ASN A 761 7.21 -40.61 1.91
N GLY A 762 7.96 -41.59 1.40
CA GLY A 762 7.59 -42.36 0.22
C GLY A 762 6.47 -43.37 0.50
N ARG A 763 5.39 -43.30 -0.28
CA ARG A 763 4.72 -44.40 -1.01
C ARG A 763 3.42 -43.85 -1.62
N GLY A 764 3.22 -44.17 -2.90
CA GLY A 764 2.22 -43.53 -3.78
C GLY A 764 0.76 -43.66 -3.35
N GLY A 765 -0.03 -42.70 -3.80
CA GLY A 765 -1.49 -42.65 -3.69
C GLY A 765 -2.01 -41.30 -4.18
N GLU A 766 -2.28 -41.23 -5.48
CA GLU A 766 -2.91 -40.09 -6.17
C GLU A 766 -4.33 -39.81 -5.64
N GLY A 767 -4.70 -38.53 -5.60
CA GLY A 767 -6.09 -38.10 -5.39
C GLY A 767 -6.20 -36.76 -4.67
N ILE A 768 -6.15 -35.63 -5.38
CA ILE A 768 -6.74 -34.40 -4.86
C ILE A 768 -8.24 -34.50 -5.17
N SER A 769 -8.97 -35.19 -4.29
CA SER A 769 -10.43 -35.17 -4.24
C SER A 769 -10.88 -34.68 -2.87
N ALA A 770 -11.87 -33.80 -2.88
CA ALA A 770 -12.49 -33.17 -1.72
C ALA A 770 -12.92 -34.15 -0.61
N SER A 771 -12.63 -33.81 0.65
CA SER A 771 -13.57 -33.87 1.79
C SER A 771 -12.94 -33.40 3.11
N SER A 772 -13.59 -32.37 3.69
CA SER A 772 -13.79 -32.03 5.11
C SER A 772 -12.76 -32.40 6.20
N ALA A 773 -12.28 -31.37 6.91
CA ALA A 773 -12.19 -31.35 8.37
C ALA A 773 -12.51 -29.92 8.87
N ALA A 774 -13.29 -29.81 9.94
CA ALA A 774 -14.08 -28.64 10.35
C ALA A 774 -13.36 -27.66 11.31
N GLY A 775 -13.73 -26.38 11.22
CA GLY A 775 -13.43 -25.24 12.12
C GLY A 775 -14.18 -23.99 11.63
N PRO A 776 -14.58 -23.04 12.49
CA PRO A 776 -15.95 -22.53 12.56
C PRO A 776 -16.38 -21.62 11.39
N GLN A 777 -17.67 -21.73 11.08
CA GLN A 777 -18.39 -21.02 10.03
C GLN A 777 -18.23 -19.49 10.11
N GLU A 778 -17.60 -18.90 9.10
CA GLU A 778 -17.97 -17.57 8.64
C GLU A 778 -19.08 -17.70 7.59
N SER A 779 -20.25 -17.18 7.95
CA SER A 779 -21.37 -16.99 7.04
C SER A 779 -21.12 -15.76 6.18
N GLY A 780 -20.91 -15.95 4.89
CA GLY A 780 -20.88 -14.87 3.90
C GLY A 780 -20.49 -15.40 2.54
N ASP A 781 -21.37 -15.22 1.55
CA ASP A 781 -21.18 -15.62 0.15
C ASP A 781 -19.84 -15.09 -0.40
N GLY A 782 -18.85 -15.97 -0.56
CA GLY A 782 -17.53 -15.65 -1.10
C GLY A 782 -16.82 -16.90 -1.63
N TRP A 783 -16.46 -16.87 -2.91
CA TRP A 783 -15.83 -17.96 -3.66
C TRP A 783 -14.44 -18.33 -3.10
N LYS A 784 -14.09 -19.63 -3.07
CA LYS A 784 -12.79 -20.11 -2.54
C LYS A 784 -11.66 -19.90 -3.55
N GLU A 785 -10.59 -19.23 -3.14
CA GLU A 785 -9.38 -18.95 -3.93
C GLU A 785 -8.73 -20.22 -4.54
N SER A 786 -8.93 -21.38 -3.91
CA SER A 786 -8.48 -22.69 -4.41
C SER A 786 -9.20 -23.18 -5.68
N GLU A 787 -10.34 -22.60 -6.03
CA GLU A 787 -11.12 -22.98 -7.23
C GLU A 787 -10.75 -22.14 -8.47
N ILE A 788 -10.02 -21.03 -8.28
CA ILE A 788 -9.57 -20.13 -9.37
C ILE A 788 -8.13 -20.46 -9.82
N GLN A 789 -7.34 -21.13 -8.98
CA GLN A 789 -5.98 -21.58 -9.30
C GLN A 789 -5.85 -23.04 -9.76
N ASN A 790 -6.97 -23.78 -9.88
CA ASN A 790 -6.96 -25.22 -10.19
C ASN A 790 -7.74 -25.59 -11.45
#